data_AF-A0A1B3WMQ7-F1
#
_entry.id   AF-A0A1B3WMQ7-F1
#
_cell.length_a   1.000
_cell.length_b   1.000
_cell.length_c   1.000
_cell.angle_alpha   90.00
_cell.angle_beta   90.00
_cell.angle_gamma   90.00
#
_symmetry.space_group_name_H-M   'P 1'
#
loop_
_entity.id
_entity.type
_entity.pdbx_description
1 polymer ?
#
loop_
_entity_poly.entity_id
_entity_poly.type
_entity_poly.pdbx_seq_one_letter_code
_entity_poly.pdbx_strand_id
1 'polypeptide(L)'
;MNRFSNDRVSRRATNEFYCAGVFASALLSALSILLEGSAGSDVFLIGLTKARFALFMIPCAAAIAALIFFFASRSSYSSRSAEVPKRRASEPLFVAHLSAALIFLAGLLLPSGRLGAYGAIYERLKAILLLLTGWGVTGTIAFSGGRIENAAHRWSRTLAKSAFPVFAMGFALIAVFVRLTGLGIRPGSESWYEAAVPVLPEQLYLLCAAGLILAAFARSLPTVRISRTQQFLIIWAVSAAAFCALPTQPHFFAPGPYPPDFRFYPYSDAVFNDFSARAALSGCGFSYGGAVMKPFPTWITFLLQLLSGYNVNLLQLLQSALFGVVPALLFLFAGDAAGPGAGTIAAALRVFQELNAQRAQAILTVHSRLEMSEWVGEIVFILFAYLMYRITKPGERTGLPAAVAAGAVSGAAIYTRANFFALLPAALLWLAATLFREKRRALMNALTLIVAAALTISPWIVRSWKNTHEILPEVFGTFQAVVVQQRFSDFAPVDPPDIEEEPGVPDETGTAPDAGNGSPHPNEIMPGAMRVLKTWSAVPAHAAEKRPEIENALLSDLPSLAGPTPQAVKGITDKKNHPSSSGVLPSVAEIVLNHTFHNLYALIFIPPTSIEFNDLENLFTKDQSPWLKDWNGELSFEAGFCLLINLLLISVGLGTMIRTDGLAGIAPLYWAAVYSAALGISRTSGGRYVVPMNWIGALTFAIGLSTAFKAIFESEKARGKSENRNVRIDLKRFFDRGKCHDSSVRPAQNVAFFGIAVFFGLSFWAMTIYEKNSAPAPLPEISTNSFFEADPLIDWNELLSRVESGEIRRFQGTAVYPRFYFYQTGEHGADPLFRNKPYSRLTLRVMGTGSAADVMIPMREVPEGLTAGDAVTVFGCMEPGNAYLDALLLVKTGGEKAVTVYRRDPMPEIGCPVREPICPETNQCY
;
A
#
# COMPACT_ATOMS: atom_id res chain seq x y z
N MET A 1 -18.58 -19.31 -59.31
CA MET A 1 -17.60 -18.29 -59.75
C MET A 1 -17.51 -17.07 -58.82
N ASN A 2 -18.58 -16.56 -58.21
CA ASN A 2 -18.54 -15.38 -57.31
C ASN A 2 -17.69 -15.50 -56.02
N ARG A 3 -17.41 -16.71 -55.52
CA ARG A 3 -16.50 -16.88 -54.36
C ARG A 3 -15.02 -16.67 -54.70
N PHE A 4 -14.62 -16.99 -55.94
CA PHE A 4 -13.22 -16.93 -56.38
C PHE A 4 -12.77 -15.53 -56.80
N SER A 5 -13.70 -14.63 -57.17
CA SER A 5 -13.39 -13.21 -57.42
C SER A 5 -13.22 -12.45 -56.10
N ASN A 6 -14.11 -12.65 -55.13
CA ASN A 6 -14.04 -12.00 -53.82
C ASN A 6 -12.76 -12.33 -53.04
N ASP A 7 -12.29 -13.59 -53.10
CA ASP A 7 -11.05 -14.01 -52.45
C ASP A 7 -9.80 -13.38 -53.09
N ARG A 8 -9.83 -13.06 -54.39
CA ARG A 8 -8.70 -12.40 -55.09
C ARG A 8 -8.64 -10.91 -54.78
N VAL A 9 -9.79 -10.24 -54.75
CA VAL A 9 -9.90 -8.81 -54.41
C VAL A 9 -9.46 -8.58 -52.96
N SER A 10 -9.89 -9.45 -52.03
CA SER A 10 -9.46 -9.41 -50.62
C SER A 10 -7.94 -9.54 -50.46
N ARG A 11 -7.29 -10.45 -51.20
CA ARG A 11 -5.83 -10.67 -51.12
C ARG A 11 -5.01 -9.49 -51.62
N ARG A 12 -5.46 -8.87 -52.70
CA ARG A 12 -4.82 -7.67 -53.26
C ARG A 12 -4.89 -6.53 -52.24
N ALA A 13 -6.06 -6.29 -51.66
CA ALA A 13 -6.25 -5.25 -50.66
C ALA A 13 -5.36 -5.43 -49.42
N THR A 14 -5.16 -6.66 -48.93
CA THR A 14 -4.28 -6.92 -47.77
C THR A 14 -2.81 -6.61 -48.05
N ASN A 15 -2.29 -7.03 -49.19
CA ASN A 15 -0.89 -6.78 -49.55
C ASN A 15 -0.64 -5.29 -49.86
N GLU A 16 -1.59 -4.63 -50.55
CA GLU A 16 -1.53 -3.19 -50.82
C GLU A 16 -1.55 -2.39 -49.50
N PHE A 17 -2.44 -2.73 -48.56
CA PHE A 17 -2.48 -2.12 -47.22
C PHE A 17 -1.18 -2.34 -46.44
N TYR A 18 -0.66 -3.56 -46.46
CA TYR A 18 0.58 -3.90 -45.76
C TYR A 18 1.77 -3.09 -46.29
N CYS A 19 1.96 -3.03 -47.61
CA CYS A 19 3.05 -2.26 -48.21
C CYS A 19 2.88 -0.75 -47.95
N ALA A 20 1.64 -0.22 -48.02
CA ALA A 20 1.36 1.18 -47.73
C ALA A 20 1.67 1.55 -46.27
N GLY A 21 1.32 0.70 -45.29
CA GLY A 21 1.62 0.97 -43.88
C GLY A 21 3.11 0.87 -43.54
N VAL A 22 3.85 -0.06 -44.17
CA VAL A 22 5.33 -0.12 -44.04
C VAL A 22 5.97 1.13 -44.65
N PHE A 23 5.51 1.57 -45.83
CA PHE A 23 5.98 2.81 -46.45
C PHE A 23 5.73 4.03 -45.56
N ALA A 24 4.53 4.15 -44.98
CA ALA A 24 4.20 5.25 -44.06
C ALA A 24 5.08 5.24 -42.81
N SER A 25 5.33 4.07 -42.23
CA SER A 25 6.19 3.91 -41.04
C SER A 25 7.65 4.26 -41.35
N ALA A 26 8.13 3.90 -42.55
CA ALA A 26 9.45 4.27 -43.05
C ALA A 26 9.59 5.77 -43.28
N LEU A 27 8.57 6.42 -43.85
CA LEU A 27 8.57 7.87 -44.03
C LEU A 27 8.61 8.61 -42.69
N LEU A 28 7.81 8.18 -41.70
CA LEU A 28 7.78 8.77 -40.36
C LEU A 28 9.14 8.62 -39.65
N SER A 29 9.75 7.44 -39.74
CA SER A 29 11.09 7.17 -39.21
C SER A 29 12.19 8.01 -39.88
N ALA A 30 12.16 8.14 -41.21
CA ALA A 30 13.09 9.00 -41.93
C ALA A 30 12.91 10.48 -41.54
N LEU A 31 11.66 10.93 -41.40
CA LEU A 31 11.33 12.29 -41.01
C LEU A 31 11.80 12.61 -39.59
N SER A 32 11.64 11.68 -38.63
CA SER A 32 12.08 11.91 -37.25
C SER A 32 13.60 12.10 -37.18
N ILE A 33 14.37 11.35 -37.96
CA ILE A 33 15.84 11.51 -38.03
C ILE A 33 16.24 12.87 -38.61
N LEU A 34 15.50 13.35 -39.62
CA LEU A 34 15.76 14.66 -40.24
C LEU A 34 15.41 15.81 -39.29
N LEU A 35 14.29 15.72 -38.56
CA LEU A 35 13.83 16.76 -37.64
C LEU A 35 14.76 16.96 -36.44
N GLU A 36 15.44 15.92 -35.98
CA GLU A 36 16.40 16.03 -34.87
C GLU A 36 17.66 16.84 -35.25
N GLY A 37 18.06 16.86 -36.53
CA GLY A 37 19.19 17.65 -37.06
C GLY A 37 20.56 17.34 -36.43
N SER A 38 21.67 17.59 -37.12
CA SER A 38 23.01 17.52 -36.51
C SER A 38 23.63 18.90 -36.34
N ALA A 39 24.26 19.16 -35.20
CA ALA A 39 25.02 20.38 -34.94
C ALA A 39 26.51 20.06 -34.75
N GLY A 40 27.40 20.92 -35.27
CA GLY A 40 28.86 20.81 -35.13
C GLY A 40 29.61 20.71 -36.47
N SER A 41 30.95 20.59 -36.40
CA SER A 41 31.85 20.48 -37.56
C SER A 41 31.79 19.13 -38.28
N ASP A 42 31.15 18.12 -37.68
CA ASP A 42 31.00 16.75 -38.22
C ASP A 42 29.71 16.55 -39.05
N VAL A 43 29.05 17.64 -39.42
CA VAL A 43 27.85 17.61 -40.27
C VAL A 43 28.22 17.15 -41.69
N PHE A 44 27.61 16.06 -42.12
CA PHE A 44 27.69 15.49 -43.46
C PHE A 44 26.41 15.84 -44.25
N LEU A 45 26.15 15.16 -45.37
CA LEU A 45 25.06 15.42 -46.31
C LEU A 45 23.70 15.65 -45.62
N ILE A 46 22.92 16.62 -46.11
CA ILE A 46 21.54 16.92 -45.66
C ILE A 46 21.49 17.31 -44.16
N GLY A 47 22.56 17.91 -43.61
CA GLY A 47 22.57 18.38 -42.23
C GLY A 47 22.67 17.27 -41.17
N LEU A 48 23.10 16.06 -41.57
CA LEU A 48 23.24 14.90 -40.69
C LEU A 48 24.70 14.46 -40.58
N THR A 49 25.17 14.02 -39.42
CA THR A 49 26.50 13.35 -39.30
C THR A 49 26.54 12.03 -40.07
N LYS A 50 27.73 11.49 -40.37
CA LYS A 50 27.89 10.18 -41.07
C LYS A 50 27.11 9.04 -40.40
N ALA A 51 27.11 8.98 -39.07
CA ALA A 51 26.38 7.96 -38.32
C ALA A 51 24.85 8.13 -38.44
N ARG A 52 24.34 9.36 -38.39
CA ARG A 52 22.91 9.63 -38.56
C ARG A 52 22.46 9.46 -40.00
N PHE A 53 23.30 9.77 -40.98
CA PHE A 53 23.04 9.49 -42.38
C PHE A 53 22.92 7.98 -42.62
N ALA A 54 23.80 7.16 -42.02
CA ALA A 54 23.68 5.71 -42.09
C ALA A 54 22.36 5.20 -41.49
N LEU A 55 21.93 5.73 -40.34
CA LEU A 55 20.62 5.43 -39.76
C LEU A 55 19.46 5.87 -40.66
N PHE A 56 19.56 7.02 -41.32
CA PHE A 56 18.57 7.54 -42.26
C PHE A 56 18.41 6.67 -43.51
N MET A 57 19.47 6.02 -43.99
CA MET A 57 19.39 5.14 -45.16
C MET A 57 18.54 3.89 -44.92
N ILE A 58 18.39 3.44 -43.67
CA ILE A 58 17.59 2.26 -43.30
C ILE A 58 16.09 2.46 -43.63
N PRO A 59 15.40 3.49 -43.12
CA PRO A 59 14.01 3.74 -43.49
C PRO A 59 13.86 4.08 -44.98
N CYS A 60 14.82 4.77 -45.62
CA CYS A 60 14.76 4.99 -47.08
C CYS A 60 14.76 3.67 -47.86
N ALA A 61 15.63 2.73 -47.50
CA ALA A 61 15.66 1.41 -48.12
C ALA A 61 14.36 0.63 -47.88
N ALA A 62 13.79 0.71 -46.66
CA ALA A 62 12.51 0.10 -46.34
C ALA A 62 11.34 0.70 -47.15
N ALA A 63 11.32 2.02 -47.34
CA ALA A 63 10.33 2.70 -48.17
C ALA A 63 10.42 2.29 -49.64
N ILE A 64 11.64 2.22 -50.20
CA ILE A 64 11.88 1.76 -51.57
C ILE A 64 11.44 0.31 -51.73
N ALA A 65 11.81 -0.57 -50.79
CA ALA A 65 11.37 -1.97 -50.81
C ALA A 65 9.84 -2.08 -50.77
N ALA A 66 9.16 -1.32 -49.90
CA ALA A 66 7.71 -1.30 -49.81
C ALA A 66 7.04 -0.86 -51.13
N LEU A 67 7.60 0.14 -51.82
CA LEU A 67 7.12 0.55 -53.16
C LEU A 67 7.32 -0.54 -54.22
N ILE A 68 8.51 -1.14 -54.27
CA ILE A 68 8.80 -2.25 -55.21
C ILE A 68 7.80 -3.39 -55.00
N PHE A 69 7.59 -3.81 -53.75
CA PHE A 69 6.62 -4.85 -53.43
C PHE A 69 5.17 -4.44 -53.74
N PHE A 70 4.80 -3.18 -53.50
CA PHE A 70 3.49 -2.65 -53.86
C PHE A 70 3.22 -2.77 -55.37
N PHE A 71 4.15 -2.33 -56.22
CA PHE A 71 4.00 -2.43 -57.67
C PHE A 71 4.12 -3.88 -58.19
N ALA A 72 5.03 -4.68 -57.65
CA ALA A 72 5.17 -6.10 -57.99
C ALA A 72 3.88 -6.90 -57.66
N SER A 73 3.22 -6.56 -56.54
CA SER A 73 1.96 -7.19 -56.15
C SER A 73 0.81 -6.92 -57.14
N ARG A 74 0.88 -5.81 -57.90
CA ARG A 74 -0.08 -5.49 -58.99
C ARG A 74 0.21 -6.22 -60.29
N SER A 75 1.49 -6.51 -60.57
CA SER A 75 1.97 -7.17 -61.80
C SER A 75 1.80 -8.70 -61.76
N SER A 76 2.01 -9.34 -60.60
CA SER A 76 2.19 -10.80 -60.51
C SER A 76 0.91 -11.65 -60.45
N TYR A 77 -0.30 -11.09 -60.61
CA TYR A 77 -1.56 -11.78 -60.26
C TYR A 77 -2.29 -12.48 -61.43
N SER A 78 -1.59 -12.75 -62.54
CA SER A 78 -2.17 -13.42 -63.72
C SER A 78 -2.11 -14.97 -63.68
N SER A 79 -1.41 -15.60 -62.74
CA SER A 79 -1.22 -17.06 -62.75
C SER A 79 -2.20 -17.83 -61.85
N ARG A 80 -2.78 -18.90 -62.41
CA ARG A 80 -3.98 -19.62 -61.97
C ARG A 80 -3.74 -20.75 -60.94
N SER A 81 -2.52 -20.92 -60.40
CA SER A 81 -2.08 -22.23 -59.87
C SER A 81 -1.88 -22.36 -58.36
N ALA A 82 -2.30 -21.40 -57.52
CA ALA A 82 -2.10 -21.51 -56.06
C ALA A 82 -3.43 -21.52 -55.28
N GLU A 83 -4.18 -22.62 -55.35
CA GLU A 83 -5.38 -22.86 -54.55
C GLU A 83 -5.09 -23.79 -53.34
N VAL A 84 -5.08 -23.16 -52.14
CA VAL A 84 -5.34 -23.70 -50.77
C VAL A 84 -4.16 -24.42 -50.04
N PRO A 85 -3.94 -24.26 -48.70
CA PRO A 85 -4.72 -23.59 -47.64
C PRO A 85 -3.94 -22.46 -46.91
N LYS A 86 -4.00 -21.20 -47.41
CA LYS A 86 -3.30 -20.05 -46.81
C LYS A 86 -3.88 -19.55 -45.47
N ARG A 87 -5.06 -20.00 -45.06
CA ARG A 87 -5.63 -19.70 -43.72
C ARG A 87 -4.76 -20.26 -42.58
N ARG A 88 -3.88 -21.22 -42.87
CA ARG A 88 -2.92 -21.82 -41.93
C ARG A 88 -1.57 -21.05 -41.87
N ALA A 89 -1.22 -20.30 -42.93
CA ALA A 89 0.01 -19.48 -42.98
C ALA A 89 -0.18 -18.05 -42.44
N SER A 90 -1.41 -17.53 -42.41
CA SER A 90 -1.71 -16.19 -41.87
C SER A 90 -1.65 -16.10 -40.34
N GLU A 91 -1.87 -17.22 -39.64
CA GLU A 91 -1.85 -17.26 -38.17
C GLU A 91 -0.43 -17.10 -37.58
N PRO A 92 0.61 -17.82 -38.03
CA PRO A 92 1.98 -17.58 -37.57
C PRO A 92 2.49 -16.19 -37.97
N LEU A 93 2.13 -15.67 -39.15
CA LEU A 93 2.48 -14.31 -39.57
C LEU A 93 1.82 -13.25 -38.68
N PHE A 94 0.54 -13.41 -38.35
CA PHE A 94 -0.15 -12.54 -37.41
C PHE A 94 0.56 -12.51 -36.06
N VAL A 95 0.91 -13.68 -35.53
CA VAL A 95 1.56 -13.80 -34.22
C VAL A 95 2.97 -13.20 -34.24
N ALA A 96 3.74 -13.42 -35.31
CA ALA A 96 5.07 -12.85 -35.47
C ALA A 96 5.04 -11.32 -35.53
N HIS A 97 4.13 -10.73 -36.32
CA HIS A 97 3.99 -9.28 -36.41
C HIS A 97 3.42 -8.67 -35.14
N LEU A 98 2.49 -9.36 -34.45
CA LEU A 98 2.00 -8.92 -33.14
C LEU A 98 3.13 -8.92 -32.12
N SER A 99 3.94 -9.98 -32.08
CA SER A 99 5.08 -10.07 -31.17
C SER A 99 6.12 -8.99 -31.48
N ALA A 100 6.42 -8.75 -32.76
CA ALA A 100 7.31 -7.66 -33.18
C ALA A 100 6.76 -6.29 -32.79
N ALA A 101 5.48 -6.02 -33.07
CA ALA A 101 4.81 -4.77 -32.70
C ALA A 101 4.95 -4.51 -31.19
N LEU A 102 4.74 -5.55 -30.39
CA LEU A 102 4.84 -5.42 -28.94
C LEU A 102 6.29 -5.20 -28.48
N ILE A 103 7.23 -6.02 -28.94
CA ILE A 103 8.64 -5.90 -28.52
C ILE A 103 9.21 -4.52 -28.90
N PHE A 104 8.98 -4.06 -30.12
CA PHE A 104 9.54 -2.78 -30.58
C PHE A 104 8.82 -1.57 -29.98
N LEU A 105 7.51 -1.67 -29.71
CA LEU A 105 6.78 -0.64 -28.96
C LEU A 105 7.31 -0.51 -27.54
N ALA A 106 7.61 -1.63 -26.86
CA ALA A 106 8.20 -1.60 -25.53
C ALA A 106 9.57 -0.88 -25.53
N GLY A 107 10.37 -1.08 -26.57
CA GLY A 107 11.57 -0.28 -26.79
C GLY A 107 11.22 1.20 -26.95
N LEU A 108 10.33 1.55 -27.88
CA LEU A 108 10.00 2.96 -28.13
C LEU A 108 9.52 3.71 -26.88
N LEU A 109 8.79 3.03 -25.98
CA LEU A 109 8.25 3.58 -24.72
C LEU A 109 9.27 3.63 -23.56
N LEU A 110 10.44 3.02 -23.71
CA LEU A 110 11.50 3.07 -22.68
C LEU A 110 12.18 4.46 -22.72
N PRO A 111 12.17 5.22 -21.63
CA PRO A 111 12.87 6.51 -21.58
C PRO A 111 14.39 6.31 -21.60
N SER A 112 15.10 7.15 -22.34
CA SER A 112 16.57 7.04 -22.51
C SER A 112 17.36 7.23 -21.22
N GLY A 113 16.80 7.97 -20.25
CA GLY A 113 17.40 8.17 -18.93
C GLY A 113 17.69 6.86 -18.19
N ARG A 114 16.90 5.80 -18.42
CA ARG A 114 17.10 4.48 -17.79
C ARG A 114 18.31 3.71 -18.33
N LEU A 115 18.93 4.18 -19.41
CA LEU A 115 20.08 3.54 -20.04
C LEU A 115 21.43 4.21 -19.68
N GLY A 116 21.40 5.23 -18.83
CA GLY A 116 22.60 5.93 -18.34
C GLY A 116 23.50 6.38 -19.51
N ALA A 117 24.75 5.93 -19.51
CA ALA A 117 25.74 6.27 -20.55
C ALA A 117 25.31 5.92 -21.99
N TYR A 118 24.41 4.95 -22.16
CA TYR A 118 23.91 4.54 -23.48
C TYR A 118 22.66 5.32 -23.93
N GLY A 119 22.11 6.21 -23.10
CA GLY A 119 20.88 6.95 -23.38
C GLY A 119 20.94 7.76 -24.69
N ALA A 120 22.05 8.42 -24.97
CA ALA A 120 22.22 9.22 -26.19
C ALA A 120 22.30 8.36 -27.47
N ILE A 121 22.84 7.15 -27.38
CA ILE A 121 22.84 6.18 -28.49
C ILE A 121 21.41 5.66 -28.69
N TYR A 122 20.72 5.39 -27.59
CA TYR A 122 19.36 4.88 -27.60
C TYR A 122 18.35 5.85 -28.21
N GLU A 123 18.45 7.14 -27.89
CA GLU A 123 17.58 8.15 -28.50
C GLU A 123 17.67 8.12 -30.03
N ARG A 124 18.87 7.98 -30.59
CA ARG A 124 19.08 7.87 -32.05
C ARG A 124 18.47 6.60 -32.63
N LEU A 125 18.39 5.51 -31.84
CA LEU A 125 17.78 4.25 -32.26
C LEU A 125 16.25 4.26 -32.21
N LYS A 126 15.62 5.20 -31.46
CA LYS A 126 14.15 5.29 -31.38
C LYS A 126 13.49 5.48 -32.75
N ALA A 127 14.14 6.19 -33.68
CA ALA A 127 13.64 6.32 -35.04
C ALA A 127 13.53 4.96 -35.76
N ILE A 128 14.49 4.05 -35.56
CA ILE A 128 14.44 2.70 -36.12
C ILE A 128 13.39 1.85 -35.40
N LEU A 129 13.27 1.98 -34.08
CA LEU A 129 12.21 1.32 -33.31
C LEU A 129 10.82 1.76 -33.76
N LEU A 130 10.64 3.03 -34.13
CA LEU A 130 9.39 3.54 -34.71
C LEU A 130 9.03 2.84 -36.03
N LEU A 131 10.00 2.68 -36.94
CA LEU A 131 9.82 1.90 -38.18
C LEU A 131 9.40 0.47 -37.88
N LEU A 132 10.13 -0.23 -37.00
CA LEU A 132 9.88 -1.63 -36.69
C LEU A 132 8.55 -1.84 -35.95
N THR A 133 8.16 -0.89 -35.10
CA THR A 133 6.84 -0.87 -34.46
C THR A 133 5.74 -0.71 -35.49
N GLY A 134 5.87 0.28 -36.39
CA GLY A 134 4.90 0.51 -37.46
C GLY A 134 4.78 -0.68 -38.42
N TRP A 135 5.90 -1.34 -38.74
CA TRP A 135 5.92 -2.60 -39.49
C TRP A 135 5.14 -3.71 -38.78
N GLY A 136 5.39 -3.92 -37.49
CA GLY A 136 4.68 -4.89 -36.67
C GLY A 136 3.18 -4.61 -36.58
N VAL A 137 2.78 -3.36 -36.32
CA VAL A 137 1.37 -2.95 -36.21
C VAL A 137 0.65 -3.16 -37.54
N THR A 138 1.26 -2.71 -38.65
CA THR A 138 0.70 -2.85 -39.99
C THR A 138 0.51 -4.32 -40.35
N GLY A 139 1.51 -5.17 -40.09
CA GLY A 139 1.41 -6.61 -40.31
C GLY A 139 0.35 -7.28 -39.43
N THR A 140 0.23 -6.86 -38.17
CA THR A 140 -0.81 -7.36 -37.25
C THR A 140 -2.20 -7.09 -37.80
N ILE A 141 -2.46 -5.87 -38.30
CA ILE A 141 -3.75 -5.50 -38.89
C ILE A 141 -3.99 -6.28 -40.19
N ALA A 142 -3.01 -6.28 -41.10
CA ALA A 142 -3.09 -6.95 -42.40
C ALA A 142 -3.39 -8.45 -42.26
N PHE A 143 -2.71 -9.14 -41.34
CA PHE A 143 -2.86 -10.59 -41.13
C PHE A 143 -3.88 -10.96 -40.05
N SER A 144 -4.61 -9.98 -39.49
CA SER A 144 -5.63 -10.22 -38.44
C SER A 144 -6.79 -11.10 -38.91
N GLY A 145 -7.05 -11.19 -40.22
CA GLY A 145 -8.16 -11.96 -40.79
C GLY A 145 -9.53 -11.42 -40.36
N GLY A 146 -9.65 -10.10 -40.18
CA GLY A 146 -10.87 -9.42 -39.74
C GLY A 146 -11.14 -9.51 -38.24
N ARG A 147 -10.23 -10.07 -37.42
CA ARG A 147 -10.41 -10.14 -35.96
C ARG A 147 -10.61 -8.75 -35.35
N ILE A 148 -9.80 -7.77 -35.76
CA ILE A 148 -9.78 -6.40 -35.23
C ILE A 148 -11.05 -5.64 -35.62
N GLU A 149 -11.45 -5.70 -36.89
CA GLU A 149 -12.69 -5.06 -37.37
C GLU A 149 -13.93 -5.65 -36.69
N ASN A 150 -14.00 -6.98 -36.60
CA ASN A 150 -15.09 -7.65 -35.88
C ASN A 150 -15.07 -7.30 -34.39
N ALA A 151 -13.89 -7.12 -33.78
CA ALA A 151 -13.77 -6.67 -32.40
C ALA A 151 -14.33 -5.26 -32.23
N ALA A 152 -13.95 -4.32 -33.10
CA ALA A 152 -14.47 -2.95 -33.08
C ALA A 152 -16.00 -2.91 -33.21
N HIS A 153 -16.57 -3.71 -34.11
CA HIS A 153 -18.03 -3.86 -34.23
C HIS A 153 -18.68 -4.48 -32.99
N ARG A 154 -18.05 -5.48 -32.35
CA ARG A 154 -18.54 -6.05 -31.09
C ARG A 154 -18.50 -5.02 -29.96
N TRP A 155 -17.42 -4.26 -29.88
CA TRP A 155 -17.23 -3.21 -28.90
C TRP A 155 -18.30 -2.14 -29.02
N SER A 156 -18.50 -1.57 -30.21
CA SER A 156 -19.49 -0.52 -30.42
C SER A 156 -20.91 -0.98 -30.02
N ARG A 157 -21.29 -2.22 -30.39
CA ARG A 157 -22.57 -2.81 -29.99
C ARG A 157 -22.66 -3.10 -28.49
N THR A 158 -21.56 -3.51 -27.86
CA THR A 158 -21.54 -3.87 -26.43
C THR A 158 -21.60 -2.62 -25.56
N LEU A 159 -20.82 -1.60 -25.90
CA LEU A 159 -20.81 -0.30 -25.22
C LEU A 159 -22.20 0.36 -25.29
N ALA A 160 -22.79 0.42 -26.50
CA ALA A 160 -24.10 1.02 -26.72
C ALA A 160 -25.25 0.30 -25.97
N LYS A 161 -25.11 -1.00 -25.67
CA LYS A 161 -26.14 -1.81 -24.97
C LYS A 161 -25.80 -2.11 -23.51
N SER A 162 -24.79 -1.46 -22.94
CA SER A 162 -24.37 -1.68 -21.56
C SER A 162 -24.66 -0.43 -20.71
N ALA A 163 -24.53 -0.52 -19.39
CA ALA A 163 -24.59 0.65 -18.51
C ALA A 163 -23.32 1.52 -18.56
N PHE A 164 -22.38 1.22 -19.47
CA PHE A 164 -21.18 2.01 -19.73
C PHE A 164 -21.41 3.53 -19.84
N PRO A 165 -22.35 4.05 -20.68
CA PRO A 165 -22.50 5.50 -20.83
C PRO A 165 -22.99 6.17 -19.53
N VAL A 166 -23.75 5.45 -18.70
CA VAL A 166 -24.19 5.95 -17.38
C VAL A 166 -23.00 6.16 -16.46
N PHE A 167 -22.10 5.17 -16.36
CA PHE A 167 -20.90 5.30 -15.53
C PHE A 167 -19.92 6.32 -16.10
N ALA A 168 -19.70 6.33 -17.42
CA ALA A 168 -18.82 7.31 -18.06
C ALA A 168 -19.32 8.75 -17.85
N MET A 169 -20.63 8.98 -18.02
CA MET A 169 -21.27 10.27 -17.71
C MET A 169 -21.15 10.59 -16.22
N GLY A 170 -21.38 9.62 -15.33
CA GLY A 170 -21.22 9.80 -13.89
C GLY A 170 -19.80 10.25 -13.50
N PHE A 171 -18.76 9.62 -14.03
CA PHE A 171 -17.38 10.05 -13.81
C PHE A 171 -17.10 11.42 -14.41
N ALA A 172 -17.63 11.75 -15.58
CA ALA A 172 -17.49 13.08 -16.17
C ALA A 172 -18.15 14.16 -15.30
N LEU A 173 -19.35 13.92 -14.79
CA LEU A 173 -20.06 14.82 -13.89
C LEU A 173 -19.31 14.98 -12.56
N ILE A 174 -18.77 13.90 -12.00
CA ILE A 174 -17.92 13.96 -10.80
C ILE A 174 -16.67 14.78 -11.08
N ALA A 175 -15.98 14.58 -12.21
CA ALA A 175 -14.79 15.34 -12.56
C ALA A 175 -15.09 16.84 -12.72
N VAL A 176 -16.23 17.19 -13.34
CA VAL A 176 -16.70 18.58 -13.42
C VAL A 176 -17.00 19.13 -12.04
N PHE A 177 -17.74 18.39 -11.21
CA PHE A 177 -18.06 18.79 -9.84
C PHE A 177 -16.81 19.06 -9.00
N VAL A 178 -15.81 18.19 -9.08
CA VAL A 178 -14.51 18.36 -8.42
C VAL A 178 -13.78 19.57 -8.94
N ARG A 179 -13.75 19.76 -10.26
CA ARG A 179 -13.05 20.90 -10.87
C ARG A 179 -13.66 22.24 -10.47
N LEU A 180 -14.97 22.27 -10.23
CA LEU A 180 -15.72 23.46 -9.79
C LEU A 180 -15.60 23.71 -8.29
N THR A 181 -15.63 22.66 -7.46
CA THR A 181 -15.66 22.78 -5.99
C THR A 181 -14.28 22.73 -5.34
N GLY A 182 -13.31 22.05 -5.96
CA GLY A 182 -12.02 21.73 -5.34
C GLY A 182 -12.06 20.61 -4.30
N LEU A 183 -13.22 19.98 -4.08
CA LEU A 183 -13.40 18.90 -3.11
C LEU A 183 -12.55 17.67 -3.50
N GLY A 184 -11.82 17.16 -2.52
CA GLY A 184 -10.87 16.04 -2.62
C GLY A 184 -9.51 16.38 -3.21
N ILE A 185 -9.26 17.65 -3.58
CA ILE A 185 -7.99 18.10 -4.16
C ILE A 185 -7.28 19.06 -3.22
N ARG A 186 -7.98 20.08 -2.71
CA ARG A 186 -7.35 21.11 -1.87
C ARG A 186 -7.25 20.61 -0.42
N PRO A 187 -6.03 20.43 0.12
CA PRO A 187 -5.87 20.03 1.51
C PRO A 187 -6.26 21.17 2.46
N GLY A 188 -6.83 20.82 3.61
CA GLY A 188 -6.90 21.70 4.77
C GLY A 188 -5.62 21.62 5.61
N SER A 189 -5.67 22.02 6.89
CA SER A 189 -4.57 21.94 7.86
C SER A 189 -4.33 20.53 8.45
N GLU A 190 -4.75 19.47 7.75
CA GLU A 190 -5.00 18.15 8.35
C GLU A 190 -4.14 17.00 7.80
N SER A 191 -4.38 15.77 8.27
CA SER A 191 -3.72 14.53 7.80
C SER A 191 -4.09 14.18 6.35
N TRP A 192 -3.34 14.74 5.41
CA TRP A 192 -3.51 14.60 3.96
C TRP A 192 -2.26 13.99 3.32
N TYR A 193 -2.41 12.78 2.77
CA TYR A 193 -1.32 12.03 2.14
C TYR A 193 -1.60 11.80 0.65
N GLU A 194 -0.60 11.26 -0.05
CA GLU A 194 -0.59 11.09 -1.50
C GLU A 194 -1.56 10.01 -1.99
N ALA A 195 -1.77 9.95 -3.31
CA ALA A 195 -2.56 8.89 -3.95
C ALA A 195 -1.98 7.47 -3.72
N ALA A 196 -2.80 6.45 -3.98
CA ALA A 196 -2.38 5.05 -3.85
C ALA A 196 -1.17 4.72 -4.74
N VAL A 197 -0.37 3.72 -4.33
CA VAL A 197 0.76 3.25 -5.15
C VAL A 197 0.24 2.78 -6.51
N PRO A 198 0.77 3.31 -7.63
CA PRO A 198 0.31 2.96 -8.96
C PRO A 198 0.93 1.64 -9.44
N VAL A 199 0.28 1.04 -10.44
CA VAL A 199 0.90 0.06 -11.33
C VAL A 199 1.68 0.84 -12.39
N LEU A 200 2.92 0.45 -12.66
CA LEU A 200 3.75 1.11 -13.65
C LEU A 200 3.29 0.78 -15.08
N PRO A 201 3.45 1.69 -16.05
CA PRO A 201 3.03 1.47 -17.42
C PRO A 201 3.70 0.24 -18.05
N GLU A 202 4.99 -0.03 -17.78
CA GLU A 202 5.66 -1.23 -18.27
C GLU A 202 5.03 -2.53 -17.73
N GLN A 203 4.52 -2.50 -16.49
CA GLN A 203 3.93 -3.68 -15.87
C GLN A 203 2.56 -3.99 -16.48
N LEU A 204 1.72 -2.96 -16.68
CA LEU A 204 0.47 -3.11 -17.41
C LEU A 204 0.73 -3.51 -18.86
N TYR A 205 1.75 -2.94 -19.49
CA TYR A 205 2.17 -3.27 -20.84
C TYR A 205 2.54 -4.75 -20.98
N LEU A 206 3.41 -5.25 -20.10
CA LEU A 206 3.83 -6.66 -20.07
C LEU A 206 2.63 -7.60 -19.86
N LEU A 207 1.72 -7.23 -18.95
CA LEU A 207 0.49 -8.00 -18.72
C LEU A 207 -0.40 -8.05 -19.97
N CYS A 208 -0.58 -6.92 -20.64
CA CYS A 208 -1.34 -6.84 -21.89
C CYS A 208 -0.65 -7.63 -23.00
N ALA A 209 0.65 -7.44 -23.21
CA ALA A 209 1.43 -8.14 -24.22
C ALA A 209 1.38 -9.66 -24.03
N ALA A 210 1.61 -10.13 -22.80
CA ALA A 210 1.51 -11.54 -22.45
C ALA A 210 0.09 -12.09 -22.72
N GLY A 211 -0.95 -11.34 -22.32
CA GLY A 211 -2.35 -11.70 -22.57
C GLY A 211 -2.69 -11.81 -24.06
N LEU A 212 -2.25 -10.85 -24.87
CA LEU A 212 -2.45 -10.83 -26.32
C LEU A 212 -1.71 -12.00 -27.00
N ILE A 213 -0.46 -12.25 -26.60
CA ILE A 213 0.37 -13.34 -27.14
C ILE A 213 -0.23 -14.70 -26.76
N LEU A 214 -0.58 -14.91 -25.49
CA LEU A 214 -1.24 -16.13 -25.02
C LEU A 214 -2.55 -16.37 -25.77
N ALA A 215 -3.37 -15.32 -25.96
CA ALA A 215 -4.62 -15.43 -26.71
C ALA A 215 -4.38 -15.74 -28.20
N ALA A 216 -3.27 -15.27 -28.78
CA ALA A 216 -2.90 -15.57 -30.15
C ALA A 216 -2.37 -17.02 -30.32
N PHE A 217 -1.63 -17.55 -29.34
CA PHE A 217 -1.11 -18.93 -29.32
C PHE A 217 -2.08 -19.97 -28.73
N ALA A 218 -3.20 -19.52 -28.15
CA ALA A 218 -4.21 -20.31 -27.47
C ALA A 218 -4.62 -21.61 -28.17
N ARG A 219 -4.66 -21.57 -29.51
CA ARG A 219 -5.10 -22.69 -30.37
C ARG A 219 -4.03 -23.76 -30.57
N SER A 220 -2.77 -23.43 -30.29
CA SER A 220 -1.59 -24.27 -30.55
C SER A 220 -1.03 -24.92 -29.28
N LEU A 221 -1.44 -24.48 -28.10
CA LEU A 221 -0.99 -25.04 -26.83
C LEU A 221 -1.69 -26.39 -26.52
N PRO A 222 -1.07 -27.28 -25.72
CA PRO A 222 -1.68 -28.52 -25.24
C PRO A 222 -2.68 -28.28 -24.08
N THR A 223 -3.76 -29.07 -24.02
CA THR A 223 -4.81 -28.94 -22.99
C THR A 223 -4.33 -29.39 -21.62
N VAL A 224 -4.23 -28.45 -20.67
CA VAL A 224 -4.07 -28.75 -19.25
C VAL A 224 -5.32 -28.28 -18.50
N ARG A 225 -5.95 -29.19 -17.75
CA ARG A 225 -7.09 -28.85 -16.88
C ARG A 225 -6.57 -28.54 -15.48
N ILE A 226 -6.61 -27.27 -15.10
CA ILE A 226 -6.26 -26.82 -13.75
C ILE A 226 -7.56 -26.40 -13.05
N SER A 227 -7.85 -27.01 -11.90
CA SER A 227 -9.03 -26.66 -11.11
C SER A 227 -8.94 -25.24 -10.56
N ARG A 228 -10.08 -24.64 -10.21
CA ARG A 228 -10.08 -23.28 -9.66
C ARG A 228 -9.33 -23.17 -8.33
N THR A 229 -9.39 -24.21 -7.50
CA THR A 229 -8.62 -24.31 -6.26
C THR A 229 -7.11 -24.37 -6.55
N GLN A 230 -6.69 -25.15 -7.55
CA GLN A 230 -5.30 -25.18 -7.97
C GLN A 230 -4.84 -23.82 -8.51
N GLN A 231 -5.67 -23.12 -9.30
CA GLN A 231 -5.35 -21.76 -9.77
C GLN A 231 -5.19 -20.79 -8.59
N PHE A 232 -6.09 -20.85 -7.61
CA PHE A 232 -5.98 -20.06 -6.37
C PHE A 232 -4.65 -20.34 -5.64
N LEU A 233 -4.30 -21.61 -5.43
CA LEU A 233 -3.07 -22.00 -4.75
C LEU A 233 -1.80 -21.61 -5.54
N ILE A 234 -1.83 -21.75 -6.87
CA ILE A 234 -0.73 -21.32 -7.74
C ILE A 234 -0.56 -19.81 -7.68
N ILE A 235 -1.64 -19.04 -7.77
CA ILE A 235 -1.59 -17.57 -7.68
C ILE A 235 -1.07 -17.16 -6.31
N TRP A 236 -1.55 -17.80 -5.23
CA TRP A 236 -1.03 -17.57 -3.89
C TRP A 236 0.46 -17.85 -3.79
N ALA A 237 0.93 -19.03 -4.25
CA ALA A 237 2.33 -19.42 -4.18
C ALA A 237 3.25 -18.49 -4.99
N VAL A 238 2.83 -18.12 -6.21
CA VAL A 238 3.57 -17.16 -7.05
C VAL A 238 3.60 -15.78 -6.41
N SER A 239 2.48 -15.34 -5.82
CA SER A 239 2.40 -14.03 -5.14
C SER A 239 3.27 -14.01 -3.88
N ALA A 240 3.21 -15.07 -3.07
CA ALA A 240 4.05 -15.25 -1.90
C ALA A 240 5.54 -15.24 -2.28
N ALA A 241 5.93 -15.98 -3.31
CA ALA A 241 7.30 -15.96 -3.82
C ALA A 241 7.72 -14.57 -4.29
N ALA A 242 6.86 -13.85 -5.03
CA ALA A 242 7.12 -12.49 -5.48
C ALA A 242 7.29 -11.52 -4.30
N PHE A 243 6.42 -11.59 -3.29
CA PHE A 243 6.46 -10.72 -2.12
C PHE A 243 7.67 -11.01 -1.22
N CYS A 244 8.18 -12.24 -1.21
CA CYS A 244 9.38 -12.63 -0.49
C CYS A 244 10.68 -12.37 -1.27
N ALA A 245 10.63 -12.17 -2.59
CA ALA A 245 11.82 -12.11 -3.44
C ALA A 245 12.64 -10.81 -3.29
N LEU A 246 12.03 -9.69 -2.91
CA LEU A 246 12.75 -8.42 -2.74
C LEU A 246 13.50 -8.39 -1.41
N PRO A 247 14.55 -7.58 -1.22
CA PRO A 247 15.07 -7.29 0.11
C PRO A 247 14.18 -6.29 0.87
N THR A 248 14.13 -6.35 2.20
CA THR A 248 13.47 -5.31 3.02
C THR A 248 14.26 -4.01 2.88
N GLN A 249 13.56 -2.90 2.65
CA GLN A 249 14.14 -1.56 2.54
C GLN A 249 13.86 -0.77 3.82
N PRO A 250 14.72 0.22 4.16
CA PRO A 250 14.45 1.16 5.24
C PRO A 250 13.10 1.84 5.02
N HIS A 251 12.27 1.86 6.06
CA HIS A 251 10.94 2.46 6.03
C HIS A 251 10.61 3.09 7.38
N PHE A 252 9.76 4.12 7.42
CA PHE A 252 9.37 4.77 8.67
C PHE A 252 8.89 3.78 9.75
N PHE A 253 8.03 2.81 9.39
CA PHE A 253 7.53 1.78 10.34
C PHE A 253 8.51 0.63 10.65
N ALA A 254 9.67 0.59 10.00
CA ALA A 254 10.72 -0.41 10.21
C ALA A 254 12.09 0.21 9.84
N PRO A 255 12.59 1.17 10.64
CA PRO A 255 13.83 1.86 10.34
C PRO A 255 15.03 0.93 10.53
N GLY A 256 16.18 1.36 10.02
CA GLY A 256 17.43 0.59 10.06
C GLY A 256 17.81 0.02 8.69
N PRO A 257 18.53 -1.12 8.63
CA PRO A 257 18.77 -2.05 9.73
C PRO A 257 19.76 -1.47 10.75
N TYR A 258 19.54 -1.72 12.05
CA TYR A 258 20.40 -1.20 13.11
C TYR A 258 21.31 -2.28 13.71
N PRO A 259 22.58 -1.96 14.06
CA PRO A 259 23.37 -2.80 14.94
C PRO A 259 22.67 -2.97 16.31
N PRO A 260 23.02 -4.00 17.10
CA PRO A 260 24.14 -4.94 16.93
C PRO A 260 23.89 -6.11 15.96
N ASP A 261 22.64 -6.42 15.64
CA ASP A 261 22.28 -7.61 14.85
C ASP A 261 21.74 -7.31 13.44
N PHE A 262 21.79 -6.03 13.04
CA PHE A 262 21.43 -5.52 11.71
C PHE A 262 20.01 -5.95 11.27
N ARG A 263 19.03 -5.74 12.16
CA ARG A 263 17.61 -6.05 11.90
C ARG A 263 16.74 -4.81 11.73
N PHE A 264 15.64 -4.99 10.97
CA PHE A 264 14.57 -4.01 10.79
C PHE A 264 13.49 -4.20 11.85
N TYR A 265 13.71 -3.66 13.03
CA TYR A 265 12.74 -3.76 14.13
C TYR A 265 11.52 -2.85 13.90
N PRO A 266 10.31 -3.27 14.30
CA PRO A 266 9.10 -2.49 14.12
C PRO A 266 9.14 -1.18 14.91
N TYR A 267 8.67 -0.08 14.31
CA TYR A 267 8.64 1.26 14.89
C TYR A 267 7.25 1.90 14.74
N SER A 268 6.94 2.87 15.61
CA SER A 268 5.64 3.56 15.63
C SER A 268 4.49 2.54 15.71
N ASP A 269 3.44 2.67 14.90
CA ASP A 269 2.24 1.83 14.96
C ASP A 269 2.51 0.31 14.83
N ALA A 270 3.62 -0.08 14.19
CA ALA A 270 3.98 -1.49 13.99
C ALA A 270 4.39 -2.17 15.30
N VAL A 271 5.06 -1.44 16.21
CA VAL A 271 5.63 -2.01 17.44
C VAL A 271 4.54 -2.51 18.39
N PHE A 272 3.35 -1.91 18.37
CA PHE A 272 2.26 -2.27 19.29
C PHE A 272 1.74 -3.68 19.03
N ASN A 273 1.62 -4.09 17.76
CA ASN A 273 1.14 -5.43 17.41
C ASN A 273 2.21 -6.49 17.75
N ASP A 274 3.46 -6.25 17.35
CA ASP A 274 4.58 -7.16 17.59
C ASP A 274 4.82 -7.35 19.10
N PHE A 275 4.87 -6.25 19.85
CA PHE A 275 5.09 -6.29 21.30
C PHE A 275 3.95 -6.97 22.06
N SER A 276 2.69 -6.67 21.71
CA SER A 276 1.52 -7.30 22.35
C SER A 276 1.50 -8.81 22.12
N ALA A 277 1.89 -9.26 20.92
CA ALA A 277 2.03 -10.67 20.59
C ALA A 277 3.18 -11.34 21.36
N ARG A 278 4.35 -10.68 21.49
CA ARG A 278 5.48 -11.20 22.27
C ARG A 278 5.14 -11.35 23.75
N ALA A 279 4.42 -10.39 24.32
CA ALA A 279 3.97 -10.45 25.71
C ALA A 279 3.09 -11.68 25.95
N ALA A 280 2.18 -11.98 25.02
CA ALA A 280 1.36 -13.18 25.10
C ALA A 280 2.21 -14.47 25.02
N LEU A 281 3.14 -14.56 24.07
CA LEU A 281 4.04 -15.72 23.93
C LEU A 281 4.92 -15.97 25.15
N SER A 282 5.28 -14.90 25.86
CA SER A 282 6.06 -14.97 27.09
C SER A 282 5.21 -15.38 28.30
N GLY A 283 3.91 -15.61 28.12
CA GLY A 283 2.97 -15.98 29.19
C GLY A 283 2.42 -14.80 29.98
N CYS A 284 2.75 -13.56 29.63
CA CYS A 284 2.30 -12.35 30.33
C CYS A 284 0.90 -11.86 29.89
N GLY A 285 0.28 -12.54 28.92
CA GLY A 285 -0.96 -12.10 28.27
C GLY A 285 -0.72 -11.02 27.21
N PHE A 286 -1.70 -10.80 26.33
CA PHE A 286 -1.60 -9.76 25.30
C PHE A 286 -1.56 -8.38 25.97
N SER A 287 -0.50 -7.61 25.67
CA SER A 287 -0.26 -6.30 26.26
C SER A 287 -0.27 -6.29 27.81
N TYR A 288 0.27 -7.35 28.45
CA TYR A 288 0.28 -7.51 29.92
C TYR A 288 -1.12 -7.43 30.56
N GLY A 289 -2.14 -7.90 29.85
CA GLY A 289 -3.54 -7.80 30.29
C GLY A 289 -4.21 -6.45 30.01
N GLY A 290 -3.48 -5.44 29.53
CA GLY A 290 -4.03 -4.16 29.09
C GLY A 290 -4.90 -4.28 27.83
N ALA A 291 -5.47 -3.16 27.38
CA ALA A 291 -6.22 -3.17 26.12
C ALA A 291 -5.27 -3.32 24.92
N VAL A 292 -5.72 -4.03 23.89
CA VAL A 292 -4.90 -4.31 22.70
C VAL A 292 -5.45 -3.47 21.57
N MET A 293 -4.70 -2.46 21.11
CA MET A 293 -5.20 -1.49 20.13
C MET A 293 -5.83 -2.14 18.88
N LYS A 294 -5.20 -3.21 18.36
CA LYS A 294 -5.66 -3.92 17.16
C LYS A 294 -5.61 -5.44 17.41
N PRO A 295 -6.63 -6.02 18.06
CA PRO A 295 -6.58 -7.42 18.51
C PRO A 295 -6.38 -8.42 17.37
N PHE A 296 -7.03 -8.23 16.22
CA PHE A 296 -6.93 -9.20 15.13
C PHE A 296 -5.57 -9.17 14.41
N PRO A 297 -4.99 -8.01 14.04
CA PRO A 297 -3.59 -7.95 13.58
C PRO A 297 -2.61 -8.55 14.59
N THR A 298 -2.77 -8.24 15.88
CA THR A 298 -1.95 -8.81 16.95
C THR A 298 -2.06 -10.33 17.01
N TRP A 299 -3.25 -10.90 16.81
CA TRP A 299 -3.46 -12.34 16.74
C TRP A 299 -2.72 -12.99 15.57
N ILE A 300 -2.76 -12.36 14.38
CA ILE A 300 -2.01 -12.84 13.23
C ILE A 300 -0.51 -12.80 13.52
N THR A 301 0.00 -11.69 14.04
CA THR A 301 1.42 -11.56 14.43
C THR A 301 1.82 -12.63 15.46
N PHE A 302 0.99 -12.88 16.47
CA PHE A 302 1.20 -13.94 17.47
C PHE A 302 1.32 -15.32 16.84
N LEU A 303 0.42 -15.68 15.91
CA LEU A 303 0.48 -16.97 15.21
C LEU A 303 1.77 -17.12 14.38
N LEU A 304 2.28 -16.03 13.80
CA LEU A 304 3.53 -16.04 13.04
C LEU A 304 4.75 -16.07 13.97
N GLN A 305 4.69 -15.42 15.12
CA GLN A 305 5.75 -15.46 16.13
C GLN A 305 5.86 -16.82 16.82
N LEU A 306 4.79 -17.61 16.92
CA LEU A 306 4.87 -19.03 17.34
C LEU A 306 5.85 -19.83 16.47
N LEU A 307 5.96 -19.49 15.18
CA LEU A 307 6.82 -20.18 14.22
C LEU A 307 8.20 -19.52 14.08
N SER A 308 8.28 -18.20 14.28
CA SER A 308 9.50 -17.42 14.03
C SER A 308 10.30 -17.05 15.28
N GLY A 309 9.70 -17.12 16.47
CA GLY A 309 10.32 -16.69 17.72
C GLY A 309 10.78 -15.24 17.67
N TYR A 310 12.05 -15.01 17.99
CA TYR A 310 12.69 -13.67 17.92
C TYR A 310 13.29 -13.35 16.54
N ASN A 311 13.19 -14.25 15.55
CA ASN A 311 13.74 -14.01 14.22
C ASN A 311 12.80 -13.12 13.37
N VAL A 312 13.04 -11.81 13.41
CA VAL A 312 12.25 -10.80 12.69
C VAL A 312 12.25 -11.02 11.17
N ASN A 313 13.35 -11.48 10.57
CA ASN A 313 13.39 -11.73 9.12
C ASN A 313 12.45 -12.90 8.75
N LEU A 314 12.43 -13.97 9.55
CA LEU A 314 11.53 -15.09 9.34
C LEU A 314 10.06 -14.66 9.55
N LEU A 315 9.79 -13.85 10.58
CA LEU A 315 8.46 -13.27 10.82
C LEU A 315 7.96 -12.48 9.60
N GLN A 316 8.76 -11.55 9.07
CA GLN A 316 8.42 -10.74 7.91
C GLN A 316 8.23 -11.58 6.63
N LEU A 317 9.01 -12.65 6.44
CA LEU A 317 8.86 -13.58 5.31
C LEU A 317 7.56 -14.38 5.41
N LEU A 318 7.25 -14.94 6.59
CA LEU A 318 5.99 -15.67 6.80
C LEU A 318 4.79 -14.76 6.62
N GLN A 319 4.85 -13.53 7.12
CA GLN A 319 3.82 -12.51 6.93
C GLN A 319 3.62 -12.19 5.44
N SER A 320 4.69 -11.93 4.71
CA SER A 320 4.64 -11.64 3.27
C SER A 320 4.03 -12.80 2.48
N ALA A 321 4.40 -14.04 2.82
CA ALA A 321 3.85 -15.23 2.21
C ALA A 321 2.35 -15.41 2.49
N LEU A 322 1.91 -15.14 3.73
CA LEU A 322 0.50 -15.13 4.11
C LEU A 322 -0.27 -14.08 3.30
N PHE A 323 0.27 -12.86 3.19
CA PHE A 323 -0.36 -11.75 2.47
C PHE A 323 -0.40 -11.93 0.95
N GLY A 324 0.36 -12.88 0.40
CA GLY A 324 0.19 -13.40 -0.96
C GLY A 324 -1.23 -13.94 -1.25
N VAL A 325 -2.08 -14.09 -0.23
CA VAL A 325 -3.50 -14.46 -0.38
C VAL A 325 -4.32 -13.34 -1.03
N VAL A 326 -3.91 -12.07 -0.93
CA VAL A 326 -4.67 -10.93 -1.47
C VAL A 326 -4.87 -11.05 -2.99
N PRO A 327 -3.81 -11.23 -3.83
CA PRO A 327 -3.99 -11.52 -5.26
C PRO A 327 -4.89 -12.74 -5.54
N ALA A 328 -4.77 -13.80 -4.74
CA ALA A 328 -5.56 -15.01 -4.91
C ALA A 328 -7.05 -14.79 -4.61
N LEU A 329 -7.38 -13.98 -3.60
CA LEU A 329 -8.76 -13.56 -3.32
C LEU A 329 -9.34 -12.70 -4.43
N LEU A 330 -8.55 -11.79 -5.00
CA LEU A 330 -8.98 -10.99 -6.16
C LEU A 330 -9.19 -11.85 -7.41
N PHE A 331 -8.38 -12.90 -7.60
CA PHE A 331 -8.64 -13.89 -8.62
C PHE A 331 -10.01 -14.54 -8.45
N LEU A 332 -10.40 -14.90 -7.22
CA LEU A 332 -11.73 -15.45 -6.96
C LEU A 332 -12.83 -14.43 -7.21
N PHE A 333 -12.69 -13.21 -6.68
CA PHE A 333 -13.72 -12.19 -6.75
C PHE A 333 -13.95 -11.72 -8.20
N ALA A 334 -12.93 -11.21 -8.87
CA ALA A 334 -13.05 -10.79 -10.27
C ALA A 334 -13.36 -11.99 -11.19
N GLY A 335 -12.88 -13.20 -10.83
CA GLY A 335 -13.22 -14.46 -11.48
C GLY A 335 -14.72 -14.77 -11.46
N ASP A 336 -15.39 -14.57 -10.33
CA ASP A 336 -16.84 -14.77 -10.22
C ASP A 336 -17.65 -13.66 -10.87
N ALA A 337 -17.16 -12.42 -10.84
CA ALA A 337 -17.84 -11.28 -11.42
C ALA A 337 -17.77 -11.28 -12.95
N ALA A 338 -16.62 -11.63 -13.53
CA ALA A 338 -16.37 -11.47 -14.95
C ALA A 338 -15.54 -12.59 -15.60
N GLY A 339 -15.23 -13.69 -14.92
CA GLY A 339 -14.53 -14.86 -15.47
C GLY A 339 -13.02 -14.90 -15.15
N PRO A 340 -12.36 -16.07 -15.31
CA PRO A 340 -11.00 -16.32 -14.81
C PRO A 340 -9.92 -15.35 -15.30
N GLY A 341 -10.05 -14.83 -16.52
CA GLY A 341 -9.13 -13.84 -17.08
C GLY A 341 -9.20 -12.51 -16.35
N ALA A 342 -10.40 -12.07 -15.92
CA ALA A 342 -10.52 -10.90 -15.06
C ALA A 342 -9.88 -11.14 -13.69
N GLY A 343 -10.07 -12.35 -13.14
CA GLY A 343 -9.39 -12.78 -11.92
C GLY A 343 -7.86 -12.74 -12.04
N THR A 344 -7.31 -13.27 -13.14
CA THR A 344 -5.86 -13.34 -13.36
C THR A 344 -5.25 -11.95 -13.53
N ILE A 345 -5.93 -11.08 -14.28
CA ILE A 345 -5.51 -9.67 -14.44
C ILE A 345 -5.55 -8.96 -13.09
N ALA A 346 -6.63 -9.11 -12.31
CA ALA A 346 -6.75 -8.47 -10.99
C ALA A 346 -5.64 -8.94 -10.03
N ALA A 347 -5.34 -10.24 -10.02
CA ALA A 347 -4.23 -10.79 -9.24
C ALA A 347 -2.88 -10.21 -9.68
N ALA A 348 -2.59 -10.18 -10.98
CA ALA A 348 -1.34 -9.66 -11.51
C ALA A 348 -1.14 -8.16 -11.18
N LEU A 349 -2.18 -7.33 -11.37
CA LEU A 349 -2.13 -5.91 -11.02
C LEU A 349 -1.84 -5.70 -9.54
N ARG A 350 -2.43 -6.52 -8.65
CA ARG A 350 -2.19 -6.40 -7.22
C ARG A 350 -0.79 -6.85 -6.82
N VAL A 351 -0.24 -7.88 -7.48
CA VAL A 351 1.16 -8.28 -7.31
C VAL A 351 2.08 -7.12 -7.68
N PHE A 352 1.86 -6.50 -8.84
CA PHE A 352 2.67 -5.36 -9.28
C PHE A 352 2.58 -4.17 -8.33
N GLN A 353 1.37 -3.83 -7.86
CA GLN A 353 1.18 -2.76 -6.89
C GLN A 353 1.98 -3.00 -5.60
N GLU A 354 2.02 -4.24 -5.11
CA GLU A 354 2.82 -4.56 -3.92
C GLU A 354 4.33 -4.52 -4.19
N LEU A 355 4.78 -5.04 -5.33
CA LEU A 355 6.19 -4.95 -5.72
C LEU A 355 6.65 -3.49 -5.91
N ASN A 356 5.72 -2.59 -6.26
CA ASN A 356 5.98 -1.15 -6.33
C ASN A 356 5.97 -0.53 -4.93
N ALA A 357 5.04 -0.93 -4.06
CA ALA A 357 4.96 -0.42 -2.68
C ALA A 357 6.22 -0.75 -1.86
N GLN A 358 6.80 -1.94 -2.04
CA GLN A 358 8.07 -2.31 -1.40
C GLN A 358 9.29 -1.51 -1.90
N ARG A 359 9.19 -0.90 -3.09
CA ARG A 359 10.25 -0.08 -3.69
C ARG A 359 10.02 1.42 -3.51
N ALA A 360 8.81 1.83 -3.14
CA ALA A 360 8.46 3.22 -2.97
C ALA A 360 9.06 3.78 -1.68
N GLN A 361 9.90 4.80 -1.80
CA GLN A 361 10.50 5.52 -0.65
C GLN A 361 10.06 6.97 -0.56
N ALA A 362 9.54 7.54 -1.66
CA ALA A 362 9.15 8.96 -1.74
C ALA A 362 7.73 9.25 -1.22
N ILE A 363 6.91 8.23 -0.95
CA ILE A 363 5.55 8.41 -0.42
C ILE A 363 5.32 7.52 0.81
N LEU A 364 4.51 7.96 1.75
CA LEU A 364 4.22 7.19 2.97
C LEU A 364 3.14 6.13 2.71
N THR A 365 3.56 4.95 2.26
CA THR A 365 2.70 3.80 2.01
C THR A 365 2.98 2.64 2.96
N VAL A 366 2.22 1.54 2.85
CA VAL A 366 2.44 0.32 3.64
C VAL A 366 2.42 -0.91 2.73
N HIS A 367 3.41 -1.77 2.89
CA HIS A 367 3.61 -2.99 2.11
C HIS A 367 3.60 -4.24 3.01
N SER A 368 3.63 -5.42 2.40
CA SER A 368 3.38 -6.71 3.07
C SER A 368 4.41 -7.14 4.12
N ARG A 369 5.53 -6.42 4.25
CA ARG A 369 6.62 -6.71 5.21
C ARG A 369 6.59 -5.87 6.47
N LEU A 370 5.70 -4.89 6.52
CA LEU A 370 5.53 -4.06 7.70
C LEU A 370 4.44 -4.68 8.56
N GLU A 371 4.63 -4.73 9.88
CA GLU A 371 3.69 -5.30 10.85
C GLU A 371 2.50 -4.37 11.13
N MET A 372 1.82 -4.03 10.03
CA MET A 372 0.81 -2.99 9.95
C MET A 372 -0.56 -3.61 9.69
N SER A 373 -1.58 -2.97 10.24
CA SER A 373 -2.98 -3.41 10.18
C SER A 373 -3.62 -3.34 8.79
N GLU A 374 -3.02 -2.58 7.88
CA GLU A 374 -3.55 -2.20 6.58
C GLU A 374 -3.75 -3.42 5.68
N TRP A 375 -2.77 -4.33 5.64
CA TRP A 375 -2.82 -5.55 4.83
C TRP A 375 -3.78 -6.58 5.39
N VAL A 376 -3.79 -6.77 6.72
CA VAL A 376 -4.81 -7.58 7.40
C VAL A 376 -6.20 -7.01 7.12
N GLY A 377 -6.32 -5.68 7.16
CA GLY A 377 -7.52 -4.92 6.80
C GLY A 377 -7.97 -5.16 5.37
N GLU A 378 -7.04 -5.18 4.41
CA GLU A 378 -7.33 -5.47 3.01
C GLU A 378 -7.89 -6.89 2.83
N ILE A 379 -7.28 -7.89 3.49
CA ILE A 379 -7.73 -9.29 3.44
C ILE A 379 -9.16 -9.43 3.97
N VAL A 380 -9.43 -8.93 5.17
CA VAL A 380 -10.77 -9.03 5.77
C VAL A 380 -11.79 -8.24 4.97
N PHE A 381 -11.41 -7.10 4.37
CA PHE A 381 -12.32 -6.31 3.57
C PHE A 381 -12.66 -6.97 2.23
N ILE A 382 -11.68 -7.54 1.52
CA ILE A 382 -11.93 -8.32 0.29
C ILE A 382 -12.83 -9.51 0.60
N LEU A 383 -12.52 -10.28 1.65
CA LEU A 383 -13.32 -11.44 2.05
C LEU A 383 -14.75 -11.04 2.38
N PHE A 384 -14.94 -9.98 3.18
CA PHE A 384 -16.26 -9.48 3.53
C PHE A 384 -17.04 -9.03 2.29
N ALA A 385 -16.44 -8.18 1.44
CA ALA A 385 -17.07 -7.68 0.22
C ALA A 385 -17.42 -8.81 -0.75
N TYR A 386 -16.55 -9.82 -0.88
CA TYR A 386 -16.78 -11.00 -1.69
C TYR A 386 -17.95 -11.83 -1.15
N LEU A 387 -18.01 -12.09 0.16
CA LEU A 387 -19.12 -12.82 0.78
C LEU A 387 -20.44 -12.07 0.62
N MET A 388 -20.44 -10.74 0.81
CA MET A 388 -21.60 -9.90 0.57
C MET A 388 -22.08 -9.94 -0.89
N TYR A 389 -21.14 -9.92 -1.84
CA TYR A 389 -21.44 -10.12 -3.26
C TYR A 389 -22.07 -11.51 -3.52
N ARG A 390 -21.54 -12.59 -2.92
CA ARG A 390 -22.09 -13.95 -3.07
C ARG A 390 -23.50 -14.09 -2.47
N ILE A 391 -23.77 -13.45 -1.33
CA ILE A 391 -25.11 -13.44 -0.69
C ILE A 391 -26.15 -12.82 -1.61
N THR A 392 -25.80 -11.72 -2.30
CA THR A 392 -26.73 -10.91 -3.10
C THR A 392 -26.72 -11.27 -4.59
N LYS A 393 -25.82 -12.14 -5.03
CA LYS A 393 -25.72 -12.57 -6.43
C LYS A 393 -27.00 -13.25 -6.91
N PRO A 394 -27.62 -12.78 -8.02
CA PRO A 394 -28.85 -13.37 -8.53
C PRO A 394 -28.69 -14.85 -8.92
N GLY A 395 -29.68 -15.67 -8.55
CA GLY A 395 -29.71 -17.11 -8.87
C GLY A 395 -28.82 -17.98 -7.98
N GLU A 396 -28.07 -17.39 -7.05
CA GLU A 396 -27.24 -18.11 -6.09
C GLU A 396 -27.99 -18.31 -4.75
N ARG A 397 -27.90 -19.52 -4.16
CA ARG A 397 -28.54 -19.90 -2.88
C ARG A 397 -27.52 -20.18 -1.77
N THR A 398 -26.46 -19.40 -1.69
CA THR A 398 -25.38 -19.53 -0.68
C THR A 398 -25.62 -18.70 0.59
N GLY A 399 -26.75 -17.99 0.66
CA GLY A 399 -27.04 -16.92 1.64
C GLY A 399 -26.59 -17.19 3.07
N LEU A 400 -27.17 -18.19 3.75
CA LEU A 400 -26.95 -18.37 5.19
C LEU A 400 -25.50 -18.74 5.56
N PRO A 401 -24.85 -19.77 4.97
CA PRO A 401 -23.44 -20.04 5.25
C PRO A 401 -22.51 -18.86 4.95
N ALA A 402 -22.75 -18.15 3.86
CA ALA A 402 -21.99 -16.95 3.51
C ALA A 402 -22.25 -15.79 4.48
N ALA A 403 -23.47 -15.65 5.02
CA ALA A 403 -23.81 -14.64 6.02
C ALA A 403 -23.16 -14.92 7.38
N VAL A 404 -23.07 -16.19 7.79
CA VAL A 404 -22.30 -16.58 9.00
C VAL A 404 -20.83 -16.21 8.81
N ALA A 405 -20.24 -16.58 7.67
CA ALA A 405 -18.85 -16.24 7.36
C ALA A 405 -18.65 -14.71 7.28
N ALA A 406 -19.57 -13.96 6.68
CA ALA A 406 -19.50 -12.50 6.58
C ALA A 406 -19.58 -11.84 7.95
N GLY A 407 -20.47 -12.34 8.83
CA GLY A 407 -20.56 -11.90 10.22
C GLY A 407 -19.25 -12.15 10.99
N ALA A 408 -18.70 -13.36 10.90
CA ALA A 408 -17.42 -13.69 11.53
C ALA A 408 -16.26 -12.81 11.03
N VAL A 409 -16.13 -12.63 9.70
CA VAL A 409 -15.12 -11.74 9.11
C VAL A 409 -15.34 -10.29 9.54
N SER A 410 -16.58 -9.82 9.64
CA SER A 410 -16.87 -8.45 10.10
C SER A 410 -16.48 -8.22 11.56
N GLY A 411 -16.64 -9.23 12.43
CA GLY A 411 -16.16 -9.17 13.80
C GLY A 411 -14.64 -9.01 13.89
N ALA A 412 -13.90 -9.76 13.08
CA ALA A 412 -12.45 -9.58 12.95
C ALA A 412 -12.06 -8.24 12.33
N ALA A 413 -12.83 -7.73 11.37
CA ALA A 413 -12.59 -6.44 10.73
C ALA A 413 -12.71 -5.28 11.74
N ILE A 414 -13.72 -5.30 12.62
CA ILE A 414 -13.89 -4.29 13.69
C ILE A 414 -12.63 -4.21 14.58
N TYR A 415 -12.06 -5.36 14.96
CA TYR A 415 -10.82 -5.44 15.73
C TYR A 415 -9.53 -5.34 14.89
N THR A 416 -9.66 -5.05 13.60
CA THR A 416 -8.54 -4.68 12.74
C THR A 416 -8.39 -3.16 12.68
N ARG A 417 -9.51 -2.44 12.46
CA ARG A 417 -9.58 -0.98 12.50
C ARG A 417 -10.98 -0.53 12.87
N ALA A 418 -11.09 0.53 13.67
CA ALA A 418 -12.37 1.14 14.04
C ALA A 418 -13.24 1.53 12.83
N ASN A 419 -12.63 1.96 11.71
CA ASN A 419 -13.35 2.34 10.48
C ASN A 419 -14.19 1.21 9.89
N PHE A 420 -13.83 -0.06 10.14
CA PHE A 420 -14.61 -1.20 9.67
C PHE A 420 -15.91 -1.40 10.44
N PHE A 421 -16.11 -0.71 11.56
CA PHE A 421 -17.40 -0.67 12.24
C PHE A 421 -18.52 -0.16 11.31
N ALA A 422 -18.21 0.73 10.36
CA ALA A 422 -19.14 1.23 9.35
C ALA A 422 -19.64 0.12 8.38
N LEU A 423 -18.93 -1.00 8.26
CA LEU A 423 -19.32 -2.08 7.35
C LEU A 423 -20.63 -2.79 7.78
N LEU A 424 -20.92 -2.87 9.08
CA LEU A 424 -22.12 -3.53 9.58
C LEU A 424 -23.42 -2.80 9.17
N PRO A 425 -23.65 -1.52 9.53
CA PRO A 425 -24.85 -0.81 9.10
C PRO A 425 -24.93 -0.71 7.57
N ALA A 426 -23.80 -0.54 6.89
CA ALA A 426 -23.74 -0.58 5.44
C ALA A 426 -24.19 -1.93 4.85
N ALA A 427 -23.79 -3.06 5.44
CA ALA A 427 -24.24 -4.38 5.00
C ALA A 427 -25.75 -4.56 5.14
N LEU A 428 -26.34 -4.04 6.21
CA LEU A 428 -27.79 -4.11 6.40
C LEU A 428 -28.53 -3.30 5.33
N LEU A 429 -28.06 -2.08 5.04
CA LEU A 429 -28.58 -1.26 3.95
C LEU A 429 -28.40 -1.93 2.59
N TRP A 430 -27.25 -2.55 2.35
CA TRP A 430 -26.95 -3.29 1.13
C TRP A 430 -27.89 -4.47 0.93
N LEU A 431 -28.11 -5.29 1.97
CA LEU A 431 -29.03 -6.42 1.92
C LEU A 431 -30.47 -5.96 1.70
N ALA A 432 -30.88 -4.88 2.39
CA ALA A 432 -32.21 -4.31 2.21
C ALA A 432 -32.42 -3.78 0.77
N ALA A 433 -31.43 -3.10 0.21
CA ALA A 433 -31.51 -2.52 -1.14
C ALA A 433 -31.43 -3.58 -2.24
N THR A 434 -30.55 -4.56 -2.14
CA THR A 434 -30.33 -5.58 -3.18
C THR A 434 -31.37 -6.70 -3.14
N LEU A 435 -31.84 -7.08 -1.95
CA LEU A 435 -32.82 -8.15 -1.73
C LEU A 435 -34.20 -7.60 -1.36
N PHE A 436 -34.53 -6.37 -1.76
CA PHE A 436 -35.81 -5.71 -1.44
C PHE A 436 -37.04 -6.52 -1.85
N ARG A 437 -36.92 -7.36 -2.90
CA ARG A 437 -37.96 -8.28 -3.37
C ARG A 437 -38.04 -9.59 -2.57
N GLU A 438 -36.98 -9.96 -1.86
CA GLU A 438 -36.84 -11.20 -1.09
C GLU A 438 -36.72 -10.89 0.42
N LYS A 439 -37.69 -10.16 0.99
CA LYS A 439 -37.65 -9.63 2.37
C LYS A 439 -37.25 -10.65 3.43
N ARG A 440 -37.79 -11.89 3.37
CA ARG A 440 -37.44 -12.97 4.30
C ARG A 440 -35.95 -13.34 4.21
N ARG A 441 -35.41 -13.45 2.99
CA ARG A 441 -33.99 -13.74 2.76
C ARG A 441 -33.13 -12.59 3.23
N ALA A 442 -33.53 -11.34 2.96
CA ALA A 442 -32.83 -10.15 3.45
C ALA A 442 -32.73 -10.17 4.98
N LEU A 443 -33.87 -10.37 5.66
CA LEU A 443 -33.96 -10.41 7.12
C LEU A 443 -33.14 -11.57 7.72
N MET A 444 -33.26 -12.78 7.16
CA MET A 444 -32.52 -13.94 7.67
C MET A 444 -31.01 -13.78 7.52
N ASN A 445 -30.51 -13.26 6.39
CA ASN A 445 -29.08 -13.01 6.22
C ASN A 445 -28.60 -11.87 7.13
N ALA A 446 -29.39 -10.80 7.28
CA ALA A 446 -29.08 -9.69 8.18
C ALA A 446 -28.96 -10.15 9.64
N LEU A 447 -29.95 -10.90 10.14
CA LEU A 447 -29.92 -11.45 11.50
C LEU A 447 -28.74 -12.41 11.69
N THR A 448 -28.51 -13.30 10.73
CA THR A 448 -27.40 -14.27 10.79
C THR A 448 -26.04 -13.56 10.83
N LEU A 449 -25.86 -12.51 10.02
CA LEU A 449 -24.65 -11.71 9.98
C LEU A 449 -24.42 -11.00 11.32
N ILE A 450 -25.45 -10.35 11.87
CA ILE A 450 -25.37 -9.65 13.18
C ILE A 450 -25.03 -10.63 14.29
N VAL A 451 -25.73 -11.76 14.37
CA VAL A 451 -25.50 -12.78 15.41
C VAL A 451 -24.08 -13.34 15.31
N ALA A 452 -23.62 -13.69 14.11
CA ALA A 452 -22.26 -14.20 13.91
C ALA A 452 -21.19 -13.14 14.25
N ALA A 453 -21.40 -11.87 13.90
CA ALA A 453 -20.50 -10.78 14.27
C ALA A 453 -20.43 -10.60 15.80
N ALA A 454 -21.59 -10.57 16.47
CA ALA A 454 -21.70 -10.44 17.92
C ALA A 454 -21.01 -11.60 18.65
N LEU A 455 -21.23 -12.84 18.21
CA LEU A 455 -20.58 -14.04 18.78
C LEU A 455 -19.06 -14.05 18.57
N THR A 456 -18.59 -13.46 17.48
CA THR A 456 -17.15 -13.36 17.20
C THR A 456 -16.49 -12.36 18.13
N ILE A 457 -17.08 -11.17 18.33
CA ILE A 457 -16.46 -10.11 19.14
C ILE A 457 -16.64 -10.30 20.65
N SER A 458 -17.65 -11.05 21.08
CA SER A 458 -18.05 -11.15 22.49
C SER A 458 -16.96 -11.63 23.46
N PRO A 459 -16.07 -12.60 23.16
CA PRO A 459 -15.05 -13.04 24.11
C PRO A 459 -14.08 -11.92 24.43
N TRP A 460 -13.73 -11.14 23.41
CA TRP A 460 -12.81 -10.02 23.57
C TRP A 460 -13.48 -8.85 24.29
N ILE A 461 -14.77 -8.57 24.02
CA ILE A 461 -15.53 -7.58 24.82
C ILE A 461 -15.51 -7.93 26.30
N VAL A 462 -15.76 -9.20 26.64
CA VAL A 462 -15.75 -9.67 28.04
C VAL A 462 -14.37 -9.53 28.66
N ARG A 463 -13.31 -9.88 27.92
CA ARG A 463 -11.92 -9.68 28.37
C ARG A 463 -11.61 -8.21 28.63
N SER A 464 -11.88 -7.34 27.67
CA SER A 464 -11.60 -5.90 27.78
C SER A 464 -12.38 -5.28 28.92
N TRP A 465 -13.67 -5.60 29.08
CA TRP A 465 -14.47 -5.16 30.23
C TRP A 465 -13.87 -5.58 31.57
N LYS A 466 -13.42 -6.83 31.71
CA LYS A 466 -12.81 -7.32 32.95
C LYS A 466 -11.49 -6.61 33.29
N ASN A 467 -10.71 -6.27 32.29
CA ASN A 467 -9.36 -5.74 32.49
C ASN A 467 -9.36 -4.20 32.57
N THR A 468 -10.21 -3.52 31.81
CA THR A 468 -10.21 -2.05 31.68
C THR A 468 -11.47 -1.38 32.21
N HIS A 469 -12.55 -2.13 32.49
CA HIS A 469 -13.88 -1.59 32.85
C HIS A 469 -14.54 -0.74 31.75
N GLU A 470 -14.09 -0.90 30.51
CA GLU A 470 -14.63 -0.20 29.34
C GLU A 470 -15.17 -1.21 28.32
N ILE A 471 -16.26 -0.85 27.63
CA ILE A 471 -16.84 -1.66 26.56
C ILE A 471 -16.21 -1.24 25.23
N LEU A 472 -15.62 -2.20 24.50
CA LEU A 472 -14.96 -1.96 23.21
C LEU A 472 -13.96 -0.77 23.24
N PRO A 473 -13.05 -0.68 24.22
CA PRO A 473 -12.07 0.40 24.30
C PRO A 473 -11.19 0.49 23.05
N GLU A 474 -10.96 -0.64 22.37
CA GLU A 474 -10.20 -0.71 21.12
C GLU A 474 -10.85 0.07 19.97
N VAL A 475 -12.18 0.22 20.00
CA VAL A 475 -12.96 0.92 18.98
C VAL A 475 -13.32 2.31 19.47
N PHE A 476 -14.05 2.42 20.57
CA PHE A 476 -14.57 3.70 21.06
C PHE A 476 -13.51 4.54 21.75
N GLY A 477 -12.59 3.91 22.50
CA GLY A 477 -11.45 4.62 23.09
C GLY A 477 -10.53 5.18 22.01
N THR A 478 -10.19 4.37 20.99
CA THR A 478 -9.41 4.84 19.83
C THR A 478 -10.12 5.96 19.08
N PHE A 479 -11.42 5.84 18.84
CA PHE A 479 -12.20 6.89 18.18
C PHE A 479 -12.19 8.19 19.00
N GLN A 480 -12.42 8.12 20.31
CA GLN A 480 -12.43 9.28 21.19
C GLN A 480 -11.05 9.95 21.23
N ALA A 481 -9.98 9.19 21.44
CA ALA A 481 -8.64 9.73 21.55
C ALA A 481 -8.11 10.29 20.22
N VAL A 482 -8.24 9.53 19.14
CA VAL A 482 -7.58 9.85 17.86
C VAL A 482 -8.46 10.69 16.94
N VAL A 483 -9.77 10.45 16.91
CA VAL A 483 -10.68 11.21 16.03
C VAL A 483 -11.18 12.45 16.77
N VAL A 484 -11.81 12.28 17.93
CA VAL A 484 -12.44 13.42 18.61
C VAL A 484 -11.41 14.37 19.21
N GLN A 485 -10.55 13.88 20.12
CA GLN A 485 -9.64 14.73 20.88
C GLN A 485 -8.45 15.25 20.05
N GLN A 486 -7.85 14.42 19.20
CA GLN A 486 -6.68 14.83 18.42
C GLN A 486 -7.03 15.59 17.15
N ARG A 487 -8.19 15.35 16.53
CA ARG A 487 -8.51 15.93 15.22
C ARG A 487 -9.63 16.96 15.35
N PHE A 488 -10.72 16.69 16.05
CA PHE A 488 -11.87 17.60 16.14
C PHE A 488 -11.82 18.62 17.29
N SER A 489 -10.77 18.64 18.11
CA SER A 489 -10.64 19.57 19.25
C SER A 489 -10.59 21.05 18.84
N ASP A 490 -10.11 21.38 17.64
CA ASP A 490 -10.12 22.76 17.10
C ASP A 490 -11.55 23.33 16.91
N PHE A 491 -12.59 22.49 16.96
CA PHE A 491 -14.00 22.89 16.85
C PHE A 491 -14.74 22.85 18.20
N ALA A 492 -14.06 22.51 19.29
CA ALA A 492 -14.64 22.64 20.63
C ALA A 492 -14.70 24.14 20.98
N PRO A 493 -15.85 24.67 21.48
CA PRO A 493 -15.88 26.03 21.97
C PRO A 493 -14.84 26.16 23.09
N VAL A 494 -13.86 27.04 22.87
CA VAL A 494 -12.98 27.50 23.94
C VAL A 494 -13.90 28.24 24.92
N ASP A 495 -14.13 27.68 26.10
CA ASP A 495 -14.71 28.45 27.20
C ASP A 495 -13.86 29.72 27.33
N PRO A 496 -14.45 30.92 27.28
CA PRO A 496 -13.68 32.14 27.29
C PRO A 496 -12.80 32.15 28.54
N PRO A 497 -11.51 32.48 28.42
CA PRO A 497 -10.67 32.65 29.60
C PRO A 497 -11.31 33.74 30.47
N ASP A 498 -11.45 33.47 31.76
CA ASP A 498 -11.84 34.48 32.74
C ASP A 498 -10.87 35.67 32.59
N ILE A 499 -11.39 36.79 32.11
CA ILE A 499 -10.64 38.02 31.92
C ILE A 499 -10.43 38.62 33.30
N GLU A 500 -9.31 38.31 33.95
CA GLU A 500 -8.73 39.24 34.92
C GLU A 500 -7.91 40.28 34.14
N GLU A 501 -8.32 41.54 34.27
CA GLU A 501 -7.68 42.70 33.67
C GLU A 501 -6.27 42.90 34.25
N GLU A 502 -5.23 42.82 33.41
CA GLU A 502 -3.95 43.46 33.71
C GLU A 502 -3.85 44.84 33.03
N PRO A 503 -3.30 45.88 33.69
CA PRO A 503 -3.21 47.24 33.16
C PRO A 503 -2.00 47.41 32.22
N GLY A 504 -2.23 48.06 31.07
CA GLY A 504 -1.24 48.22 30.01
C GLY A 504 -0.19 49.33 30.22
N VAL A 505 0.88 49.28 29.42
CA VAL A 505 1.89 50.33 29.19
C VAL A 505 2.50 50.15 27.76
N PRO A 506 2.96 51.22 27.06
CA PRO A 506 2.79 51.40 25.61
C PRO A 506 4.02 51.20 24.70
N ASP A 507 3.73 51.32 23.41
CA ASP A 507 4.46 51.07 22.15
C ASP A 507 5.51 52.14 21.78
N GLU A 508 6.74 51.77 21.33
CA GLU A 508 7.64 52.65 20.53
C GLU A 508 8.66 51.89 19.63
N THR A 509 9.06 52.58 18.57
CA THR A 509 9.55 52.16 17.23
C THR A 509 11.08 52.23 17.00
N GLY A 510 11.64 51.44 16.05
CA GLY A 510 12.74 51.95 15.18
C GLY A 510 13.95 51.06 14.76
N THR A 511 13.91 50.59 13.51
CA THR A 511 15.00 50.48 12.47
C THR A 511 16.21 49.50 12.51
N ALA A 512 16.51 48.94 11.31
CA ALA A 512 17.51 47.89 10.94
C ALA A 512 18.65 48.40 10.00
N PRO A 513 19.84 47.72 9.91
CA PRO A 513 20.21 46.94 8.68
C PRO A 513 21.09 45.64 8.78
N ASP A 514 20.69 44.58 8.03
CA ASP A 514 21.36 43.56 7.13
C ASP A 514 22.73 42.86 7.47
N ALA A 515 23.05 41.56 7.20
CA ALA A 515 22.62 40.52 6.22
C ALA A 515 23.05 39.04 6.58
N GLY A 516 22.39 37.99 6.04
CA GLY A 516 22.93 36.60 5.88
C GLY A 516 21.96 35.39 5.84
N ASN A 517 21.70 34.83 4.63
CA ASN A 517 20.91 33.66 4.19
C ASN A 517 20.60 32.44 5.12
N GLY A 518 19.33 31.99 5.10
CA GLY A 518 18.87 30.64 5.48
C GLY A 518 17.33 30.47 5.33
N SER A 519 16.89 29.44 4.62
CA SER A 519 15.50 29.14 4.20
C SER A 519 14.50 28.78 5.34
N PRO A 520 13.19 29.08 5.24
CA PRO A 520 12.25 28.94 6.36
C PRO A 520 11.57 27.55 6.43
N HIS A 521 11.69 26.92 7.59
CA HIS A 521 10.87 25.79 8.03
C HIS A 521 9.58 26.31 8.71
N PRO A 522 8.38 25.77 8.44
CA PRO A 522 7.18 26.17 9.17
C PRO A 522 7.13 25.52 10.56
N ASN A 523 7.18 26.41 11.56
CA ASN A 523 6.69 26.39 12.93
C ASN A 523 6.19 25.05 13.51
N GLU A 524 6.94 24.66 14.54
CA GLU A 524 6.54 23.98 15.78
C GLU A 524 5.03 23.92 16.03
N ILE A 525 4.48 22.72 15.89
CA ILE A 525 3.25 22.32 16.57
C ILE A 525 3.63 21.97 18.00
N MET A 526 3.18 22.76 18.97
CA MET A 526 3.39 22.48 20.39
C MET A 526 2.82 21.10 20.77
N PRO A 527 3.57 20.27 21.51
CA PRO A 527 3.10 18.97 21.98
C PRO A 527 2.23 19.12 23.23
N GLY A 528 0.96 19.44 23.03
CA GLY A 528 -0.08 19.45 24.07
C GLY A 528 -0.96 18.21 24.07
N ALA A 529 -0.43 16.99 23.89
CA ALA A 529 -1.25 15.77 23.95
C ALA A 529 -0.46 14.49 24.31
N MET A 530 0.67 14.62 24.99
CA MET A 530 1.37 13.47 25.62
C MET A 530 1.21 13.43 27.15
N ARG A 531 0.32 14.28 27.69
CA ARG A 531 -0.20 14.16 29.05
C ARG A 531 -1.62 13.60 28.98
N VAL A 532 -1.85 12.57 29.78
CA VAL A 532 -3.11 11.82 29.95
C VAL A 532 -3.34 10.71 28.90
N LEU A 533 -2.38 9.80 28.77
CA LEU A 533 -2.71 8.43 29.12
C LEU A 533 -2.18 8.23 30.54
N LYS A 534 -3.09 8.18 31.52
CA LYS A 534 -2.79 7.65 32.84
C LYS A 534 -1.96 6.39 32.61
N THR A 535 -0.73 6.40 33.12
CA THR A 535 0.24 5.30 33.09
C THR A 535 -0.45 3.95 32.91
N TRP A 536 -0.40 3.41 31.69
CA TRP A 536 -0.69 2.01 31.41
C TRP A 536 0.47 1.13 31.91
N SER A 537 0.84 1.36 33.17
CA SER A 537 1.60 0.44 34.00
C SER A 537 0.58 -0.45 34.69
N ALA A 538 0.72 -1.77 34.55
CA ALA A 538 -0.05 -2.78 35.26
C ALA A 538 0.26 -2.77 36.78
N VAL A 539 -0.06 -1.68 37.47
CA VAL A 539 0.01 -1.59 38.93
C VAL A 539 -1.40 -1.28 39.45
N PRO A 540 -2.02 -2.15 40.27
CA PRO A 540 -3.28 -1.84 40.92
C PRO A 540 -3.11 -0.64 41.86
N ALA A 541 -3.89 0.41 41.66
CA ALA A 541 -3.94 1.57 42.53
C ALA A 541 -4.73 1.25 43.82
N HIS A 542 -4.09 0.61 44.79
CA HIS A 542 -4.52 0.64 46.19
C HIS A 542 -3.32 0.86 47.10
N ALA A 543 -2.93 2.12 47.26
CA ALA A 543 -2.36 2.71 48.48
C ALA A 543 -1.78 4.09 48.14
N ALA A 544 -2.51 5.16 48.48
CA ALA A 544 -1.96 6.45 48.92
C ALA A 544 -3.12 7.45 49.08
N GLU A 545 -3.67 7.47 50.29
CA GLU A 545 -4.61 8.47 50.76
C GLU A 545 -3.88 9.75 51.19
N LYS A 546 -4.58 10.88 51.08
CA LYS A 546 -4.36 12.20 51.74
C LYS A 546 -3.23 13.10 51.24
N ARG A 547 -3.64 14.24 50.68
CA ARG A 547 -2.86 15.48 50.52
C ARG A 547 -3.54 16.59 51.34
N PRO A 548 -2.83 17.35 52.18
CA PRO A 548 -3.30 18.65 52.64
C PRO A 548 -2.71 19.78 51.78
N GLU A 549 -3.47 20.87 51.72
CA GLU A 549 -3.12 22.19 51.16
C GLU A 549 -1.93 22.83 51.89
N ILE A 550 -1.21 23.74 51.21
CA ILE A 550 -0.74 25.05 51.71
C ILE A 550 0.04 25.79 50.60
N GLU A 551 -0.24 27.10 50.52
CA GLU A 551 0.18 28.14 49.58
C GLU A 551 1.67 28.55 49.62
N ASN A 552 2.09 29.17 48.50
CA ASN A 552 2.99 30.31 48.28
C ASN A 552 3.95 30.78 49.40
N ALA A 553 5.24 30.95 49.06
CA ALA A 553 5.97 32.25 49.09
C ALA A 553 7.51 32.11 48.86
N LEU A 554 8.10 33.22 48.38
CA LEU A 554 9.51 33.66 48.34
C LEU A 554 10.34 33.23 47.12
N LEU A 555 10.72 34.09 46.16
CA LEU A 555 11.40 35.42 46.09
C LEU A 555 12.87 35.30 45.64
N SER A 556 13.12 35.90 44.46
CA SER A 556 14.29 36.69 44.01
C SER A 556 15.72 36.15 44.20
N ASP A 557 16.49 36.01 43.09
CA ASP A 557 17.61 36.93 42.77
C ASP A 557 18.53 36.49 41.58
N LEU A 558 18.93 37.51 40.78
CA LEU A 558 20.18 37.69 39.97
C LEU A 558 20.29 37.10 38.53
N PRO A 559 21.20 37.61 37.64
CA PRO A 559 21.04 38.80 36.78
C PRO A 559 21.40 38.55 35.28
N SER A 560 21.33 39.63 34.49
CA SER A 560 21.50 39.73 33.03
C SER A 560 22.90 39.44 32.46
N LEU A 561 22.95 38.87 31.24
CA LEU A 561 24.02 39.06 30.25
C LEU A 561 23.42 38.97 28.82
N ALA A 562 23.78 39.95 27.99
CA ALA A 562 23.10 40.30 26.74
C ALA A 562 23.86 39.87 25.47
N GLY A 563 23.09 39.62 24.40
CA GLY A 563 23.45 39.83 22.99
C GLY A 563 23.53 38.57 22.11
N PRO A 564 23.34 38.66 20.76
CA PRO A 564 22.63 39.68 19.97
C PRO A 564 21.59 39.09 18.98
N THR A 565 20.63 39.92 18.58
CA THR A 565 19.54 39.66 17.62
C THR A 565 19.90 40.07 16.17
N PRO A 566 19.35 39.42 15.13
CA PRO A 566 19.59 39.75 13.72
C PRO A 566 18.60 40.79 13.15
N GLN A 567 19.11 41.70 12.31
CA GLN A 567 18.35 42.70 11.57
C GLN A 567 17.87 42.20 10.19
N ALA A 568 16.71 42.72 9.78
CA ALA A 568 15.97 42.40 8.57
C ALA A 568 16.35 43.29 7.36
N VAL A 569 16.48 42.67 6.19
CA VAL A 569 16.53 43.29 4.85
C VAL A 569 15.11 43.53 4.33
N LYS A 570 14.84 44.75 3.84
CA LYS A 570 13.55 45.18 3.27
C LYS A 570 13.67 45.38 1.75
N GLY A 571 12.68 44.86 1.01
CA GLY A 571 12.44 45.07 -0.43
C GLY A 571 12.44 43.72 -1.15
N ILE A 572 11.34 43.19 -1.66
CA ILE A 572 10.42 43.77 -2.64
C ILE A 572 8.99 43.31 -2.31
N THR A 573 8.06 44.26 -2.23
CA THR A 573 6.63 43.98 -2.23
C THR A 573 6.22 43.45 -3.60
N ASP A 574 6.10 42.12 -3.73
CA ASP A 574 5.19 41.52 -4.70
C ASP A 574 3.90 41.12 -3.98
N LYS A 575 3.02 42.12 -3.81
CA LYS A 575 1.60 41.87 -3.59
C LYS A 575 1.04 41.25 -4.88
N LYS A 576 1.02 39.93 -5.00
CA LYS A 576 0.08 39.21 -5.86
C LYS A 576 -0.10 37.76 -5.38
N ASN A 577 -1.36 37.47 -5.02
CA ASN A 577 -1.98 36.16 -4.87
C ASN A 577 -1.87 35.44 -3.51
N HIS A 578 -2.21 36.11 -2.42
CA HIS A 578 -3.04 35.45 -1.41
C HIS A 578 -4.50 35.84 -1.68
N PRO A 579 -5.41 34.92 -2.03
CA PRO A 579 -6.81 35.19 -1.82
C PRO A 579 -7.02 35.28 -0.31
N SER A 580 -7.28 36.49 0.16
CA SER A 580 -7.96 36.75 1.41
C SER A 580 -9.31 36.02 1.39
N SER A 581 -9.38 34.80 1.89
CA SER A 581 -10.67 34.23 2.31
C SER A 581 -10.92 34.71 3.73
N SER A 582 -11.80 35.70 3.85
CA SER A 582 -12.60 35.98 5.03
C SER A 582 -12.94 34.70 5.78
N GLY A 583 -12.52 34.63 7.05
CA GLY A 583 -12.55 33.43 7.90
C GLY A 583 -13.95 32.94 8.23
N VAL A 584 -14.44 31.99 7.44
CA VAL A 584 -15.40 30.99 7.89
C VAL A 584 -14.64 29.68 7.95
N LEU A 585 -14.48 29.13 9.16
CA LEU A 585 -13.94 27.78 9.33
C LEU A 585 -14.78 26.81 8.48
N PRO A 586 -14.16 25.95 7.64
CA PRO A 586 -14.92 25.01 6.83
C PRO A 586 -15.78 24.14 7.74
N SER A 587 -17.02 23.90 7.32
CA SER A 587 -17.95 23.10 8.14
C SER A 587 -17.42 21.68 8.31
N VAL A 588 -17.75 21.02 9.43
CA VAL A 588 -17.41 19.60 9.65
C VAL A 588 -17.83 18.72 8.47
N ALA A 589 -19.00 19.01 7.87
CA ALA A 589 -19.49 18.29 6.70
C ALA A 589 -18.58 18.49 5.48
N GLU A 590 -18.09 19.71 5.25
CA GLU A 590 -17.17 20.01 4.16
C GLU A 590 -15.84 19.27 4.32
N ILE A 591 -15.27 19.24 5.53
CA ILE A 591 -14.05 18.50 5.84
C ILE A 591 -14.23 17.01 5.58
N VAL A 592 -15.30 16.43 6.13
CA VAL A 592 -15.60 15.00 5.96
C VAL A 592 -15.78 14.64 4.49
N LEU A 593 -16.50 15.47 3.72
CA LEU A 593 -16.67 15.27 2.29
C LEU A 593 -15.35 15.43 1.53
N ASN A 594 -14.51 16.41 1.88
CA ASN A 594 -13.21 16.64 1.26
C ASN A 594 -12.31 15.41 1.38
N HIS A 595 -12.18 14.85 2.60
CA HIS A 595 -11.45 13.62 2.83
C HIS A 595 -12.08 12.41 2.12
N THR A 596 -13.41 12.29 2.14
CA THR A 596 -14.12 11.19 1.47
C THR A 596 -13.82 11.17 -0.02
N PHE A 597 -13.90 12.32 -0.69
CA PHE A 597 -13.66 12.44 -2.12
C PHE A 597 -12.19 12.23 -2.47
N HIS A 598 -11.25 12.78 -1.69
CA HIS A 598 -9.82 12.52 -1.88
C HIS A 598 -9.49 11.02 -1.90
N ASN A 599 -10.01 10.29 -0.91
CA ASN A 599 -9.82 8.84 -0.80
C ASN A 599 -10.41 8.08 -2.00
N LEU A 600 -11.54 8.53 -2.56
CA LEU A 600 -12.12 7.95 -3.78
C LEU A 600 -11.25 8.23 -5.01
N TYR A 601 -10.67 9.43 -5.14
CA TYR A 601 -9.77 9.76 -6.26
C TYR A 601 -8.44 9.01 -6.17
N ALA A 602 -7.96 8.67 -4.98
CA ALA A 602 -6.76 7.85 -4.84
C ALA A 602 -6.88 6.50 -5.59
N LEU A 603 -8.10 5.95 -5.72
CA LEU A 603 -8.34 4.67 -6.42
C LEU A 603 -8.23 4.76 -7.94
N ILE A 604 -8.51 5.92 -8.54
CA ILE A 604 -8.47 6.09 -10.01
C ILE A 604 -7.06 6.29 -10.55
N PHE A 605 -6.08 6.54 -9.66
CA PHE A 605 -4.65 6.63 -9.97
C PHE A 605 -3.88 5.32 -9.75
N ILE A 606 -4.57 4.22 -9.38
CA ILE A 606 -3.95 2.89 -9.30
C ILE A 606 -3.49 2.39 -10.67
N PRO A 607 -4.28 2.49 -11.77
CA PRO A 607 -3.78 2.17 -13.09
C PRO A 607 -2.78 3.25 -13.58
N PRO A 608 -1.92 2.93 -14.55
CA PRO A 608 -0.87 3.84 -15.01
C PRO A 608 -1.40 5.22 -15.45
N THR A 609 -0.65 6.26 -15.10
CA THR A 609 -0.93 7.68 -15.42
C THR A 609 0.07 8.25 -16.43
N SER A 610 0.98 7.44 -16.96
CA SER A 610 1.93 7.80 -18.01
C SER A 610 2.00 6.71 -19.07
N ILE A 611 2.48 7.07 -20.25
CA ILE A 611 2.67 6.19 -21.41
C ILE A 611 4.12 5.69 -21.45
N GLU A 612 5.07 6.53 -21.08
CA GLU A 612 6.49 6.17 -20.98
C GLU A 612 6.78 5.28 -19.77
N PHE A 613 7.74 4.37 -19.91
CA PHE A 613 8.17 3.44 -18.86
C PHE A 613 9.07 4.12 -17.82
N ASN A 614 8.56 5.17 -17.20
CA ASN A 614 9.18 5.89 -16.10
C ASN A 614 9.22 5.04 -14.83
N ASP A 615 10.25 5.20 -14.02
CA ASP A 615 10.31 4.59 -12.70
C ASP A 615 9.45 5.35 -11.66
N LEU A 616 9.33 4.78 -10.46
CA LEU A 616 8.52 5.35 -9.38
C LEU A 616 9.02 6.72 -8.94
N GLU A 617 10.33 6.92 -8.87
CA GLU A 617 10.92 8.19 -8.43
C GLU A 617 10.58 9.32 -9.38
N ASN A 618 10.78 9.11 -10.69
CA ASN A 618 10.38 10.09 -11.71
C ASN A 618 8.86 10.29 -11.70
N LEU A 619 8.06 9.24 -11.52
CA LEU A 619 6.60 9.35 -11.48
C LEU A 619 6.10 10.20 -10.30
N PHE A 620 6.72 10.05 -9.12
CA PHE A 620 6.30 10.77 -7.92
C PHE A 620 6.79 12.22 -7.89
N THR A 621 7.95 12.50 -8.50
CA THR A 621 8.58 13.82 -8.47
C THR A 621 8.26 14.70 -9.69
N LYS A 622 7.69 14.12 -10.77
CA LYS A 622 7.31 14.88 -11.98
C LYS A 622 6.35 16.02 -11.65
N ASP A 623 6.52 17.15 -12.34
CA ASP A 623 5.60 18.28 -12.26
C ASP A 623 4.16 17.84 -12.50
N GLN A 624 3.23 18.40 -11.71
CA GLN A 624 1.79 18.06 -11.76
C GLN A 624 1.48 16.59 -11.45
N SER A 625 2.39 15.88 -10.77
CA SER A 625 2.14 14.52 -10.29
C SER A 625 1.09 14.51 -9.17
N PRO A 626 0.07 13.62 -9.23
CA PRO A 626 -0.90 13.40 -8.15
C PRO A 626 -0.30 12.92 -6.81
N TRP A 627 0.99 12.56 -6.82
CA TRP A 627 1.73 12.15 -5.63
C TRP A 627 2.57 13.29 -5.03
N LEU A 628 2.50 14.50 -5.59
CA LEU A 628 3.06 15.68 -4.92
C LEU A 628 2.16 16.10 -3.77
N LYS A 629 2.78 16.42 -2.62
CA LYS A 629 2.06 16.88 -1.44
C LYS A 629 1.22 18.14 -1.70
N ASP A 630 1.74 19.04 -2.53
CA ASP A 630 1.09 20.31 -2.88
C ASP A 630 0.35 20.23 -4.24
N TRP A 631 -0.05 19.03 -4.66
CA TRP A 631 -0.77 18.85 -5.92
C TRP A 631 -2.08 19.63 -5.93
N ASN A 632 -2.20 20.57 -6.88
CA ASN A 632 -3.33 21.49 -7.00
C ASN A 632 -4.51 20.94 -7.83
N GLY A 633 -4.43 19.67 -8.27
CA GLY A 633 -5.44 19.04 -9.12
C GLY A 633 -5.17 19.12 -10.63
N GLU A 634 -4.15 19.86 -11.05
CA GLU A 634 -3.79 19.94 -12.46
C GLU A 634 -3.07 18.68 -12.92
N LEU A 635 -3.38 18.24 -14.14
CA LEU A 635 -2.74 17.09 -14.76
C LEU A 635 -2.10 17.52 -16.06
N SER A 636 -0.91 16.97 -16.34
CA SER A 636 -0.34 17.05 -17.68
C SER A 636 -1.30 16.44 -18.70
N PHE A 637 -1.19 16.84 -19.97
CA PHE A 637 -2.02 16.30 -21.04
C PHE A 637 -1.94 14.76 -21.11
N GLU A 638 -0.74 14.21 -20.95
CA GLU A 638 -0.48 12.77 -20.92
C GLU A 638 -1.24 12.09 -19.77
N ALA A 639 -1.12 12.62 -18.54
CA ALA A 639 -1.79 12.07 -17.38
C ALA A 639 -3.32 12.17 -17.47
N GLY A 640 -3.84 13.30 -17.97
CA GLY A 640 -5.26 13.48 -18.23
C GLY A 640 -5.80 12.49 -19.28
N PHE A 641 -5.03 12.25 -20.35
CA PHE A 641 -5.38 11.28 -21.38
C PHE A 641 -5.38 9.84 -20.84
N CYS A 642 -4.37 9.45 -20.06
CA CYS A 642 -4.31 8.15 -19.41
C CYS A 642 -5.48 7.95 -18.43
N LEU A 643 -5.76 8.98 -17.63
CA LEU A 643 -6.89 8.96 -16.68
C LEU A 643 -8.23 8.78 -17.41
N LEU A 644 -8.44 9.47 -18.54
CA LEU A 644 -9.63 9.27 -19.37
C LEU A 644 -9.78 7.81 -19.82
N ILE A 645 -8.70 7.21 -20.35
CA ILE A 645 -8.71 5.79 -20.74
C ILE A 645 -9.05 4.89 -19.54
N ASN A 646 -8.44 5.15 -18.38
CA ASN A 646 -8.67 4.39 -17.16
C ASN A 646 -10.14 4.46 -16.72
N LEU A 647 -10.74 5.66 -16.69
CA LEU A 647 -12.15 5.86 -16.34
C LEU A 647 -13.10 5.19 -17.33
N LEU A 648 -12.77 5.20 -18.63
CA LEU A 648 -13.54 4.49 -19.65
C LEU A 648 -13.48 2.98 -19.42
N LEU A 649 -12.31 2.41 -19.13
CA LEU A 649 -12.15 0.98 -18.82
C LEU A 649 -12.88 0.60 -17.52
N ILE A 650 -12.79 1.40 -16.47
CA ILE A 650 -13.54 1.20 -15.22
C ILE A 650 -15.04 1.23 -15.49
N SER A 651 -15.51 2.16 -16.32
CA SER A 651 -16.92 2.25 -16.74
C SER A 651 -17.37 1.00 -17.50
N VAL A 652 -16.51 0.42 -18.35
CA VAL A 652 -16.77 -0.86 -19.02
C VAL A 652 -16.88 -1.99 -17.99
N GLY A 653 -15.98 -2.00 -16.99
CA GLY A 653 -15.98 -2.99 -15.93
C GLY A 653 -17.26 -2.97 -15.09
N LEU A 654 -17.64 -1.79 -14.59
CA LEU A 654 -18.88 -1.58 -13.83
C LEU A 654 -20.12 -1.89 -14.67
N GLY A 655 -20.16 -1.42 -15.93
CA GLY A 655 -21.23 -1.69 -16.88
C GLY A 655 -21.40 -3.18 -17.18
N THR A 656 -20.29 -3.92 -17.18
CA THR A 656 -20.25 -5.37 -17.37
C THR A 656 -20.80 -6.11 -16.14
N MET A 657 -20.44 -5.70 -14.93
CA MET A 657 -20.92 -6.33 -13.69
C MET A 657 -22.41 -6.09 -13.48
N ILE A 658 -22.89 -4.85 -13.56
CA ILE A 658 -24.30 -4.51 -13.32
C ILE A 658 -25.24 -5.20 -14.32
N ARG A 659 -24.81 -5.36 -15.57
CA ARG A 659 -25.58 -6.09 -16.59
C ARG A 659 -25.75 -7.58 -16.25
N THR A 660 -24.87 -8.13 -15.44
CA THR A 660 -24.81 -9.57 -15.13
C THR A 660 -25.55 -9.90 -13.87
N ASP A 661 -25.23 -9.14 -12.82
CA ASP A 661 -25.61 -9.44 -11.45
C ASP A 661 -26.57 -8.37 -10.89
N GLY A 662 -27.04 -7.44 -11.72
CA GLY A 662 -27.90 -6.33 -11.30
C GLY A 662 -27.22 -5.45 -10.26
N LEU A 663 -27.96 -5.03 -9.23
CA LEU A 663 -27.42 -4.23 -8.13
C LEU A 663 -26.27 -4.92 -7.39
N ALA A 664 -26.21 -6.26 -7.34
CA ALA A 664 -25.06 -6.93 -6.73
C ALA A 664 -23.73 -6.61 -7.45
N GLY A 665 -23.80 -6.30 -8.75
CA GLY A 665 -22.63 -5.93 -9.56
C GLY A 665 -22.01 -4.57 -9.23
N ILE A 666 -22.70 -3.69 -8.50
CA ILE A 666 -22.14 -2.40 -8.05
C ILE A 666 -21.49 -2.48 -6.65
N ALA A 667 -21.37 -3.68 -6.07
CA ALA A 667 -20.79 -3.89 -4.74
C ALA A 667 -19.43 -3.20 -4.55
N PRO A 668 -18.46 -3.29 -5.50
CA PRO A 668 -17.16 -2.66 -5.31
C PRO A 668 -17.27 -1.13 -5.10
N LEU A 669 -18.12 -0.46 -5.88
CA LEU A 669 -18.33 1.00 -5.76
C LEU A 669 -19.00 1.36 -4.43
N TYR A 670 -19.99 0.56 -4.00
CA TYR A 670 -20.64 0.75 -2.71
C TYR A 670 -19.65 0.66 -1.54
N TRP A 671 -18.81 -0.38 -1.54
CA TRP A 671 -17.83 -0.59 -0.48
C TRP A 671 -16.72 0.46 -0.48
N ALA A 672 -16.28 0.93 -1.66
CA ALA A 672 -15.35 2.07 -1.75
C ALA A 672 -15.93 3.33 -1.12
N ALA A 673 -17.19 3.65 -1.41
CA ALA A 673 -17.87 4.81 -0.85
C ALA A 673 -18.02 4.71 0.68
N VAL A 674 -18.43 3.54 1.19
CA VAL A 674 -18.58 3.31 2.64
C VAL A 674 -17.26 3.46 3.38
N TYR A 675 -16.19 2.83 2.88
CA TYR A 675 -14.89 2.90 3.54
C TYR A 675 -14.27 4.31 3.45
N SER A 676 -14.41 4.97 2.29
CA SER A 676 -13.95 6.35 2.11
C SER A 676 -14.70 7.33 3.01
N ALA A 677 -16.00 7.13 3.21
CA ALA A 677 -16.78 7.94 4.16
C ALA A 677 -16.33 7.71 5.61
N ALA A 678 -16.02 6.47 6.00
CA ALA A 678 -15.48 6.17 7.32
C ALA A 678 -14.10 6.83 7.55
N LEU A 679 -13.26 6.87 6.52
CA LEU A 679 -12.00 7.62 6.54
C LEU A 679 -12.23 9.13 6.59
N GLY A 680 -13.26 9.63 5.89
CA GLY A 680 -13.68 11.03 5.93
C GLY A 680 -14.10 11.49 7.32
N ILE A 681 -14.93 10.70 8.00
CA ILE A 681 -15.29 10.92 9.41
C ILE A 681 -14.05 10.94 10.30
N SER A 682 -13.06 10.11 9.98
CA SER A 682 -11.80 10.05 10.72
C SER A 682 -10.81 11.17 10.36
N ARG A 683 -11.10 12.03 9.37
CA ARG A 683 -10.19 13.08 8.87
C ARG A 683 -8.82 12.54 8.46
N THR A 684 -8.85 11.43 7.71
CA THR A 684 -7.64 10.78 7.17
C THR A 684 -7.79 10.59 5.67
N SER A 685 -6.76 11.00 4.92
CA SER A 685 -6.73 10.95 3.46
C SER A 685 -5.47 10.28 2.94
N GLY A 686 -5.59 9.43 1.92
CA GLY A 686 -4.45 8.96 1.12
C GLY A 686 -3.46 8.04 1.85
N GLY A 687 -2.29 7.87 1.24
CA GLY A 687 -1.14 7.14 1.78
C GLY A 687 -1.48 5.74 2.27
N ARG A 688 -1.05 5.41 3.50
CA ARG A 688 -1.35 4.12 4.13
C ARG A 688 -2.84 3.85 4.39
N TYR A 689 -3.66 4.89 4.53
CA TYR A 689 -5.06 4.75 4.97
C TYR A 689 -5.97 4.15 3.90
N VAL A 690 -5.64 4.35 2.62
CA VAL A 690 -6.42 3.81 1.48
C VAL A 690 -6.04 2.37 1.12
N VAL A 691 -4.92 1.85 1.63
CA VAL A 691 -4.42 0.49 1.35
C VAL A 691 -5.51 -0.58 1.48
N PRO A 692 -6.34 -0.61 2.55
CA PRO A 692 -7.38 -1.63 2.70
C PRO A 692 -8.41 -1.66 1.56
N MET A 693 -8.58 -0.58 0.79
CA MET A 693 -9.54 -0.49 -0.31
C MET A 693 -8.92 -0.39 -1.71
N ASN A 694 -7.59 -0.36 -1.83
CA ASN A 694 -6.89 -0.26 -3.12
C ASN A 694 -7.31 -1.34 -4.12
N TRP A 695 -7.61 -2.54 -3.63
CA TRP A 695 -8.09 -3.65 -4.44
C TRP A 695 -9.33 -3.32 -5.27
N ILE A 696 -10.18 -2.36 -4.86
CA ILE A 696 -11.40 -1.99 -5.58
C ILE A 696 -11.07 -1.34 -6.93
N GLY A 697 -10.10 -0.42 -6.95
CA GLY A 697 -9.63 0.21 -8.19
C GLY A 697 -9.01 -0.83 -9.13
N ALA A 698 -8.13 -1.68 -8.60
CA ALA A 698 -7.49 -2.76 -9.37
C ALA A 698 -8.52 -3.77 -9.93
N LEU A 699 -9.50 -4.19 -9.13
CA LEU A 699 -10.53 -5.16 -9.51
C LEU A 699 -11.45 -4.62 -10.61
N THR A 700 -11.94 -3.39 -10.47
CA THR A 700 -12.84 -2.78 -11.46
C THR A 700 -12.13 -2.51 -12.78
N PHE A 701 -10.90 -2.01 -12.74
CA PHE A 701 -10.05 -1.84 -13.92
C PHE A 701 -9.74 -3.18 -14.60
N ALA A 702 -9.37 -4.22 -13.83
CA ALA A 702 -9.09 -5.55 -14.36
C ALA A 702 -10.28 -6.18 -15.09
N ILE A 703 -11.50 -5.98 -14.57
CA ILE A 703 -12.73 -6.46 -15.21
C ILE A 703 -12.97 -5.72 -16.54
N GLY A 704 -12.74 -4.40 -16.56
CA GLY A 704 -12.78 -3.59 -17.78
C GLY A 704 -11.79 -4.08 -18.84
N LEU A 705 -10.53 -4.25 -18.45
CA LEU A 705 -9.45 -4.73 -19.32
C LEU A 705 -9.69 -6.17 -19.82
N SER A 706 -10.19 -7.06 -18.95
CA SER A 706 -10.56 -8.42 -19.34
C SER A 706 -11.69 -8.42 -20.37
N THR A 707 -12.70 -7.57 -20.17
CA THR A 707 -13.79 -7.39 -21.13
C THR A 707 -13.26 -6.89 -22.48
N ALA A 708 -12.26 -6.02 -22.43
CA ALA A 708 -11.58 -5.55 -23.63
C ALA A 708 -10.89 -6.67 -24.42
N PHE A 709 -10.15 -7.55 -23.73
CA PHE A 709 -9.48 -8.68 -24.37
C PHE A 709 -10.48 -9.70 -24.95
N LYS A 710 -11.57 -9.99 -24.25
CA LYS A 710 -12.64 -10.87 -24.75
C LYS A 710 -13.16 -10.40 -26.09
N ALA A 711 -13.47 -9.11 -26.18
CA ALA A 711 -14.00 -8.53 -27.40
C ALA A 711 -13.02 -8.64 -28.58
N ILE A 712 -11.70 -8.71 -28.36
CA ILE A 712 -10.69 -8.86 -29.42
C ILE A 712 -10.62 -10.30 -29.94
N PHE A 713 -10.62 -11.31 -29.06
CA PHE A 713 -10.30 -12.69 -29.44
C PHE A 713 -11.50 -13.63 -29.61
N GLU A 714 -12.68 -13.28 -29.07
CA GLU A 714 -13.87 -14.12 -29.18
C GLU A 714 -14.48 -14.01 -30.58
N SER A 715 -14.48 -15.11 -31.36
CA SER A 715 -15.02 -15.11 -32.73
C SER A 715 -16.52 -15.49 -32.76
N GLU A 716 -17.35 -14.76 -33.52
CA GLU A 716 -18.79 -15.03 -33.66
C GLU A 716 -19.16 -16.47 -34.05
N LYS A 717 -18.28 -17.18 -34.79
CA LYS A 717 -18.49 -18.59 -35.18
C LYS A 717 -18.51 -19.58 -34.01
N ALA A 718 -18.07 -19.16 -32.82
CA ALA A 718 -18.11 -19.96 -31.60
C ALA A 718 -19.52 -20.11 -31.01
N ARG A 719 -20.47 -19.26 -31.40
CA ARG A 719 -21.78 -19.15 -30.76
C ARG A 719 -22.90 -19.91 -31.49
N GLY A 720 -22.62 -20.46 -32.67
CA GLY A 720 -23.64 -21.06 -33.56
C GLY A 720 -23.41 -22.51 -34.03
N LYS A 721 -22.38 -23.20 -33.56
CA LYS A 721 -22.22 -24.65 -33.80
C LYS A 721 -21.75 -25.35 -32.52
N SER A 722 -22.74 -25.70 -31.70
CA SER A 722 -22.67 -26.91 -30.89
C SER A 722 -22.57 -28.12 -31.83
N GLU A 723 -21.95 -29.18 -31.33
CA GLU A 723 -21.80 -30.52 -31.92
C GLU A 723 -20.59 -30.75 -32.85
N ASN A 724 -19.72 -31.63 -32.31
CA ASN A 724 -18.67 -32.42 -32.95
C ASN A 724 -17.45 -31.70 -33.54
N ARG A 725 -16.44 -31.53 -32.67
CA ARG A 725 -15.11 -32.16 -32.83
C ARG A 725 -14.24 -31.89 -31.61
N ASN A 726 -13.77 -32.97 -31.00
CA ASN A 726 -12.65 -33.12 -30.06
C ASN A 726 -12.30 -31.89 -29.23
N VAL A 727 -12.65 -31.98 -27.95
CA VAL A 727 -12.38 -31.05 -26.85
C VAL A 727 -10.99 -30.42 -26.99
N ARG A 728 -10.98 -29.26 -27.66
CA ARG A 728 -9.88 -28.30 -27.73
C ARG A 728 -9.71 -27.64 -26.38
N ILE A 729 -8.56 -27.01 -26.15
CA ILE A 729 -8.47 -25.99 -25.10
C ILE A 729 -9.55 -24.97 -25.42
N ASP A 730 -10.57 -24.88 -24.56
CA ASP A 730 -11.43 -23.73 -24.60
C ASP A 730 -10.72 -22.65 -23.79
N LEU A 731 -9.73 -21.98 -24.40
CA LEU A 731 -9.22 -20.70 -23.88
C LEU A 731 -10.37 -19.69 -23.76
N LYS A 732 -11.49 -19.96 -24.47
CA LYS A 732 -12.76 -19.33 -24.17
C LYS A 732 -13.16 -19.52 -22.71
N ARG A 733 -12.97 -20.63 -22.01
CA ARG A 733 -13.24 -20.70 -20.54
C ARG A 733 -12.40 -19.76 -19.68
N PHE A 734 -11.22 -19.35 -20.14
CA PHE A 734 -10.44 -18.31 -19.46
C PHE A 734 -11.16 -16.95 -19.54
N PHE A 735 -11.86 -16.73 -20.64
CA PHE A 735 -12.50 -15.48 -21.03
C PHE A 735 -14.05 -15.56 -21.07
N ASP A 736 -14.64 -16.69 -20.77
CA ASP A 736 -16.07 -16.93 -20.86
C ASP A 736 -16.66 -16.83 -19.47
N ARG A 737 -17.88 -16.31 -19.41
CA ARG A 737 -18.76 -16.53 -18.28
C ARG A 737 -19.28 -17.95 -18.32
N GLY A 738 -18.47 -18.90 -17.88
CA GLY A 738 -18.98 -20.23 -17.56
C GLY A 738 -19.97 -20.09 -16.41
N LYS A 739 -21.28 -20.28 -16.68
CA LYS A 739 -22.23 -20.59 -15.61
C LYS A 739 -21.75 -21.89 -14.96
N CYS A 740 -21.22 -21.80 -13.74
CA CYS A 740 -20.97 -22.97 -12.89
C CYS A 740 -22.31 -23.58 -12.51
N HIS A 741 -22.87 -24.39 -13.41
CA HIS A 741 -23.95 -25.31 -13.09
C HIS A 741 -23.34 -26.70 -12.99
N ASP A 742 -22.62 -26.92 -11.90
CA ASP A 742 -22.17 -28.24 -11.51
C ASP A 742 -22.59 -28.44 -10.05
N SER A 743 -23.49 -29.39 -9.82
CA SER A 743 -24.09 -29.68 -8.52
C SER A 743 -23.06 -30.14 -7.48
N SER A 744 -21.89 -30.63 -7.93
CA SER A 744 -20.75 -31.01 -7.11
C SER A 744 -20.01 -29.83 -6.45
N VAL A 745 -20.20 -28.59 -6.93
CA VAL A 745 -19.48 -27.39 -6.46
C VAL A 745 -20.10 -26.77 -5.19
N ARG A 746 -21.39 -27.01 -4.94
CA ARG A 746 -22.11 -26.47 -3.76
C ARG A 746 -21.58 -26.98 -2.40
N PRO A 747 -21.30 -28.27 -2.19
CA PRO A 747 -20.76 -28.74 -0.91
C PRO A 747 -19.37 -28.16 -0.63
N ALA A 748 -18.48 -28.10 -1.62
CA ALA A 748 -17.13 -27.54 -1.45
C ALA A 748 -17.14 -26.04 -1.07
N GLN A 749 -18.10 -25.27 -1.60
CA GLN A 749 -18.26 -23.86 -1.24
C GLN A 749 -18.75 -23.64 0.19
N ASN A 750 -19.74 -24.43 0.62
CA ASN A 750 -20.22 -24.33 2.00
C ASN A 750 -19.15 -24.76 3.01
N VAL A 751 -18.33 -25.77 2.66
CA VAL A 751 -17.16 -26.15 3.47
C VAL A 751 -16.16 -25.00 3.56
N ALA A 752 -15.89 -24.30 2.47
CA ALA A 752 -15.01 -23.13 2.50
C ALA A 752 -15.59 -21.99 3.37
N PHE A 753 -16.88 -21.68 3.24
CA PHE A 753 -17.53 -20.67 4.10
C PHE A 753 -17.54 -21.08 5.57
N PHE A 754 -17.76 -22.36 5.85
CA PHE A 754 -17.67 -22.90 7.21
C PHE A 754 -16.24 -22.76 7.76
N GLY A 755 -15.21 -23.10 6.98
CA GLY A 755 -13.81 -22.92 7.37
C GLY A 755 -13.48 -21.45 7.68
N ILE A 756 -13.97 -20.51 6.86
CA ILE A 756 -13.85 -19.07 7.12
C ILE A 756 -14.56 -18.71 8.43
N ALA A 757 -15.82 -19.10 8.60
CA ALA A 757 -16.59 -18.81 9.80
C ALA A 757 -15.93 -19.35 11.07
N VAL A 758 -15.37 -20.57 11.02
CA VAL A 758 -14.66 -21.19 12.14
C VAL A 758 -13.37 -20.44 12.46
N PHE A 759 -12.53 -20.16 11.46
CA PHE A 759 -11.26 -19.47 11.69
C PHE A 759 -11.46 -18.08 12.30
N PHE A 760 -12.29 -17.25 11.67
CA PHE A 760 -12.54 -15.89 12.16
C PHE A 760 -13.37 -15.89 13.45
N GLY A 761 -14.43 -16.70 13.51
CA GLY A 761 -15.35 -16.76 14.64
C GLY A 761 -14.71 -17.28 15.94
N LEU A 762 -13.71 -18.16 15.84
CA LEU A 762 -12.99 -18.70 17.00
C LEU A 762 -11.71 -17.94 17.35
N SER A 763 -11.29 -16.94 16.57
CA SER A 763 -10.01 -16.24 16.80
C SER A 763 -9.91 -15.63 18.20
N PHE A 764 -10.92 -14.87 18.64
CA PHE A 764 -10.91 -14.22 19.96
C PHE A 764 -11.18 -15.19 21.12
N TRP A 765 -11.90 -16.28 20.86
CA TRP A 765 -12.01 -17.40 21.79
C TRP A 765 -10.63 -18.04 22.01
N ALA A 766 -9.89 -18.30 20.94
CA ALA A 766 -8.55 -18.87 21.04
C ALA A 766 -7.58 -17.95 21.78
N MET A 767 -7.62 -16.64 21.50
CA MET A 767 -6.79 -15.66 22.23
C MET A 767 -7.07 -15.68 23.75
N THR A 768 -8.34 -15.60 24.14
CA THR A 768 -8.72 -15.56 25.57
C THR A 768 -8.45 -16.88 26.29
N ILE A 769 -8.63 -18.01 25.60
CA ILE A 769 -8.26 -19.34 26.12
C ILE A 769 -6.74 -19.44 26.31
N TYR A 770 -5.96 -18.96 25.34
CA TYR A 770 -4.50 -18.97 25.43
C TYR A 770 -3.99 -18.11 26.58
N GLU A 771 -4.48 -16.87 26.73
CA GLU A 771 -4.11 -16.00 27.85
C GLU A 771 -4.42 -16.64 29.20
N LYS A 772 -5.59 -17.26 29.34
CA LYS A 772 -5.99 -17.89 30.61
C LYS A 772 -5.10 -19.09 30.98
N ASN A 773 -4.60 -19.82 30.00
CA ASN A 773 -3.87 -21.06 30.20
C ASN A 773 -2.34 -20.88 30.13
N SER A 774 -1.87 -19.66 29.87
CA SER A 774 -0.44 -19.35 29.78
C SER A 774 0.00 -18.61 31.05
N ALA A 775 1.18 -18.95 31.55
CA ALA A 775 1.81 -18.27 32.68
C ALA A 775 3.25 -17.93 32.31
N PRO A 776 3.79 -16.80 32.79
CA PRO A 776 5.17 -16.44 32.47
C PRO A 776 6.15 -17.42 33.10
N ALA A 777 7.20 -17.76 32.35
CA ALA A 777 8.28 -18.55 32.90
C ALA A 777 9.00 -17.73 34.01
N PRO A 778 9.35 -18.35 35.15
CA PRO A 778 10.12 -17.66 36.18
C PRO A 778 11.49 -17.25 35.59
N LEU A 779 11.89 -16.02 35.86
CA LEU A 779 13.21 -15.53 35.49
C LEU A 779 14.25 -16.21 36.39
N PRO A 780 15.38 -16.69 35.85
CA PRO A 780 16.43 -17.29 36.66
C PRO A 780 17.05 -16.25 37.58
N GLU A 781 17.19 -16.59 38.86
CA GLU A 781 17.81 -15.72 39.85
C GLU A 781 19.34 -15.77 39.68
N ILE A 782 19.94 -14.64 39.33
CA ILE A 782 21.38 -14.58 39.02
C ILE A 782 22.15 -14.54 40.33
N SER A 783 23.17 -15.40 40.45
CA SER A 783 24.05 -15.40 41.61
C SER A 783 24.83 -14.09 41.70
N THR A 784 24.82 -13.45 42.86
CA THR A 784 25.55 -12.21 43.15
C THR A 784 27.03 -12.34 42.82
N ASN A 785 27.65 -13.49 43.12
CA ASN A 785 29.05 -13.76 42.81
C ASN A 785 29.35 -13.76 41.31
N SER A 786 28.37 -14.12 40.46
CA SER A 786 28.59 -14.14 39.01
C SER A 786 28.76 -12.75 38.41
N PHE A 787 28.18 -11.71 39.02
CA PHE A 787 28.38 -10.33 38.56
C PHE A 787 29.83 -9.88 38.79
N PHE A 788 30.41 -10.20 39.95
CA PHE A 788 31.82 -9.90 40.25
C PHE A 788 32.79 -10.62 39.30
N GLU A 789 32.50 -11.87 38.96
CA GLU A 789 33.31 -12.64 38.00
C GLU A 789 33.22 -12.08 36.58
N ALA A 790 32.03 -11.61 36.18
CA ALA A 790 31.80 -11.11 34.83
C ALA A 790 32.48 -9.76 34.59
N ASP A 791 32.59 -8.92 35.62
CA ASP A 791 33.24 -7.63 35.50
C ASP A 791 33.81 -7.10 36.83
N PRO A 792 35.12 -7.29 37.09
CA PRO A 792 35.73 -6.89 38.36
C PRO A 792 36.01 -5.38 38.47
N LEU A 793 35.79 -4.59 37.40
CA LEU A 793 36.08 -3.15 37.40
C LEU A 793 34.94 -2.31 38.01
N ILE A 794 33.78 -2.92 38.27
CA ILE A 794 32.60 -2.26 38.83
C ILE A 794 32.54 -2.54 40.33
N ASP A 795 32.26 -1.51 41.14
CA ASP A 795 31.93 -1.70 42.55
C ASP A 795 30.50 -2.23 42.69
N TRP A 796 30.36 -3.55 42.54
CA TRP A 796 29.07 -4.24 42.67
C TRP A 796 28.48 -4.15 44.07
N ASN A 797 29.29 -4.02 45.12
CA ASN A 797 28.79 -3.89 46.49
C ASN A 797 28.06 -2.54 46.65
N GLU A 798 28.68 -1.46 46.18
CA GLU A 798 28.05 -0.14 46.19
C GLU A 798 26.77 -0.15 45.34
N LEU A 799 26.83 -0.66 44.10
CA LEU A 799 25.67 -0.73 43.21
C LEU A 799 24.50 -1.49 43.84
N LEU A 800 24.75 -2.68 44.38
CA LEU A 800 23.70 -3.52 44.98
C LEU A 800 23.12 -2.88 46.24
N SER A 801 23.94 -2.21 47.07
CA SER A 801 23.45 -1.47 48.24
C SER A 801 22.49 -0.34 47.84
N ARG A 802 22.73 0.32 46.70
CA ARG A 802 21.85 1.38 46.15
C ARG A 802 20.62 0.82 45.44
N VAL A 803 20.68 -0.43 44.96
CA VAL A 803 19.49 -1.14 44.49
C VAL A 803 18.60 -1.50 45.68
N GLU A 804 19.18 -1.97 46.78
CA GLU A 804 18.46 -2.28 48.02
C GLU A 804 17.83 -1.05 48.67
N SER A 805 18.51 0.11 48.62
CA SER A 805 17.96 1.39 49.08
C SER A 805 16.84 1.94 48.18
N GLY A 806 16.65 1.37 46.98
CA GLY A 806 15.67 1.80 45.99
C GLY A 806 16.08 3.01 45.16
N GLU A 807 17.32 3.50 45.32
CA GLU A 807 17.88 4.58 44.51
C GLU A 807 18.02 4.16 43.05
N ILE A 808 18.66 3.00 42.80
CA ILE A 808 18.88 2.43 41.47
C ILE A 808 17.85 1.32 41.22
N ARG A 809 17.22 1.32 40.05
CA ARG A 809 16.31 0.24 39.66
C ARG A 809 17.04 -0.91 38.99
N ARG A 810 16.80 -2.11 39.49
CA ARG A 810 17.12 -3.37 38.83
C ARG A 810 15.91 -3.86 38.04
N PHE A 811 16.09 -4.11 36.75
CA PHE A 811 15.03 -4.63 35.88
C PHE A 811 15.55 -5.85 35.09
N GLN A 812 14.89 -6.99 35.25
CA GLN A 812 15.29 -8.25 34.62
C GLN A 812 14.22 -8.72 33.63
N GLY A 813 14.66 -9.24 32.49
CA GLY A 813 13.74 -9.74 31.47
C GLY A 813 14.44 -10.14 30.18
N THR A 814 13.66 -10.26 29.11
CA THR A 814 14.16 -10.58 27.77
C THR A 814 14.34 -9.30 26.96
N ALA A 815 15.49 -9.12 26.33
CA ALA A 815 15.79 -8.00 25.44
C ALA A 815 15.02 -8.11 24.12
N VAL A 816 14.41 -7.01 23.69
CA VAL A 816 13.61 -6.89 22.47
C VAL A 816 13.95 -5.57 21.78
N TYR A 817 14.06 -5.60 20.46
CA TYR A 817 14.38 -4.44 19.62
C TYR A 817 15.70 -3.70 19.95
N PRO A 818 16.85 -4.38 20.15
CA PRO A 818 18.12 -3.67 20.31
C PRO A 818 18.43 -2.84 19.06
N ARG A 819 18.61 -1.54 19.25
CA ARG A 819 18.99 -0.57 18.20
C ARG A 819 20.12 0.30 18.70
N PHE A 820 21.24 0.28 17.99
CA PHE A 820 22.35 1.19 18.21
C PHE A 820 22.25 2.40 17.28
N TYR A 821 22.21 3.59 17.87
CA TYR A 821 22.29 4.87 17.17
C TYR A 821 23.69 5.45 17.34
N PHE A 822 24.30 5.88 16.23
CA PHE A 822 25.58 6.59 16.24
C PHE A 822 25.38 8.06 16.63
N TYR A 823 26.48 8.73 16.97
CA TYR A 823 26.55 10.17 17.22
C TYR A 823 25.77 10.99 16.17
N GLN A 824 24.94 11.92 16.63
CA GLN A 824 24.07 12.77 15.81
C GLN A 824 23.09 12.00 14.91
N THR A 825 22.68 10.79 15.31
CA THR A 825 21.64 10.02 14.62
C THR A 825 20.45 9.71 15.54
N GLY A 826 19.31 9.41 14.91
CA GLY A 826 18.04 9.05 15.55
C GLY A 826 16.90 9.03 14.54
N GLU A 827 15.70 8.76 15.04
CA GLU A 827 14.45 8.77 14.27
C GLU A 827 13.75 10.12 14.32
N HIS A 828 12.87 10.34 13.35
CA HIS A 828 11.90 11.44 13.39
C HIS A 828 10.80 11.14 14.42
N GLY A 829 10.48 12.13 15.24
CA GLY A 829 9.40 12.06 16.24
C GLY A 829 9.75 12.78 17.54
N ALA A 830 8.78 12.80 18.46
CA ALA A 830 8.94 13.40 19.78
C ALA A 830 9.39 12.39 20.86
N ASP A 831 9.54 11.10 20.51
CA ASP A 831 9.96 10.07 21.45
C ASP A 831 11.43 10.30 21.88
N PRO A 832 11.69 10.61 23.16
CA PRO A 832 13.02 10.93 23.64
C PRO A 832 14.05 9.81 23.46
N LEU A 833 13.59 8.55 23.41
CA LEU A 833 14.43 7.37 23.25
C LEU A 833 15.05 7.30 21.85
N PHE A 834 14.23 7.61 20.83
CA PHE A 834 14.59 7.44 19.43
C PHE A 834 15.07 8.72 18.74
N ARG A 835 14.75 9.92 19.26
CA ARG A 835 15.14 11.21 18.64
C ARG A 835 16.65 11.34 18.39
N ASN A 836 17.03 12.25 17.50
CA ASN A 836 18.44 12.57 17.29
C ASN A 836 19.10 13.04 18.60
N LYS A 837 20.26 12.46 18.94
CA LYS A 837 21.05 12.80 20.14
C LYS A 837 22.51 13.08 19.77
N PRO A 838 23.20 14.00 20.47
CA PRO A 838 24.60 14.31 20.24
C PRO A 838 25.55 13.26 20.87
N TYR A 839 25.17 11.98 20.93
CA TYR A 839 26.00 10.89 21.45
C TYR A 839 25.51 9.54 20.90
N SER A 840 26.43 8.58 20.82
CA SER A 840 26.13 7.20 20.47
C SER A 840 25.43 6.48 21.64
N ARG A 841 24.46 5.62 21.34
CA ARG A 841 23.68 4.93 22.36
C ARG A 841 23.05 3.64 21.84
N LEU A 842 22.92 2.67 22.71
CA LEU A 842 22.04 1.52 22.52
C LEU A 842 20.68 1.84 23.15
N THR A 843 19.63 1.49 22.42
CA THR A 843 18.24 1.51 22.89
C THR A 843 17.65 0.12 22.73
N LEU A 844 16.84 -0.33 23.70
CA LEU A 844 16.09 -1.58 23.59
C LEU A 844 14.89 -1.54 24.53
N ARG A 845 14.00 -2.52 24.40
CA ARG A 845 12.96 -2.80 25.39
C ARG A 845 13.30 -4.10 26.12
N VAL A 846 13.15 -4.11 27.44
CA VAL A 846 13.29 -5.32 28.26
C VAL A 846 11.90 -5.76 28.72
N MET A 847 11.56 -7.02 28.45
CA MET A 847 10.30 -7.64 28.84
C MET A 847 10.46 -8.50 30.09
N GLY A 848 9.93 -8.02 31.22
CA GLY A 848 9.84 -8.78 32.46
C GLY A 848 8.54 -9.59 32.57
N THR A 849 8.29 -10.20 33.72
CA THR A 849 7.11 -11.05 33.95
C THR A 849 5.82 -10.26 34.21
N GLY A 850 5.92 -9.04 34.76
CA GLY A 850 4.75 -8.19 35.08
C GLY A 850 4.73 -6.83 34.37
N SER A 851 5.83 -6.43 33.75
CA SER A 851 5.95 -5.15 33.05
C SER A 851 7.08 -5.21 32.02
N ALA A 852 7.19 -4.16 31.21
CA ALA A 852 8.33 -3.93 30.35
C ALA A 852 8.89 -2.53 30.58
N ALA A 853 10.18 -2.37 30.33
CA ALA A 853 10.88 -1.11 30.42
C ALA A 853 11.60 -0.82 29.10
N ASP A 854 11.41 0.36 28.56
CA ASP A 854 12.30 0.89 27.54
C ASP A 854 13.61 1.32 28.20
N VAL A 855 14.74 1.08 27.55
CA VAL A 855 16.08 1.25 28.10
C VAL A 855 16.93 2.03 27.10
N MET A 856 17.64 3.04 27.60
CA MET A 856 18.69 3.75 26.88
C MET A 856 20.01 3.56 27.62
N ILE A 857 21.09 3.26 26.90
CA ILE A 857 22.44 3.24 27.45
C ILE A 857 23.39 3.95 26.47
N PRO A 858 23.91 5.14 26.82
CA PRO A 858 24.97 5.80 26.09
C PRO A 858 26.25 4.97 26.11
N MET A 859 26.85 4.77 24.94
CA MET A 859 28.07 3.99 24.76
C MET A 859 28.69 4.34 23.42
N ARG A 860 30.03 4.30 23.34
CA ARG A 860 30.76 4.69 22.13
C ARG A 860 30.74 3.63 21.04
N GLU A 861 30.83 2.37 21.44
CA GLU A 861 30.96 1.22 20.54
C GLU A 861 29.70 0.35 20.51
N VAL A 862 29.49 -0.32 19.38
CA VAL A 862 28.37 -1.25 19.20
C VAL A 862 28.55 -2.46 20.12
N PRO A 863 27.55 -2.84 20.93
CA PRO A 863 27.66 -3.98 21.82
C PRO A 863 27.72 -5.30 21.04
N GLU A 864 28.84 -6.02 21.14
CA GLU A 864 28.99 -7.31 20.47
C GLU A 864 28.19 -8.42 21.17
N GLY A 865 27.49 -9.25 20.38
CA GLY A 865 26.85 -10.46 20.88
C GLY A 865 25.52 -10.27 21.61
N LEU A 866 24.95 -9.05 21.64
CA LEU A 866 23.59 -8.79 22.11
C LEU A 866 22.57 -8.94 20.96
N THR A 867 21.50 -9.70 21.15
CA THR A 867 20.45 -9.92 20.15
C THR A 867 19.06 -9.96 20.79
N ALA A 868 18.00 -9.77 20.00
CA ALA A 868 16.64 -9.96 20.52
C ALA A 868 16.40 -11.40 20.98
N GLY A 869 15.79 -11.56 22.16
CA GLY A 869 15.59 -12.86 22.81
C GLY A 869 16.61 -13.19 23.90
N ASP A 870 17.67 -12.40 24.04
CA ASP A 870 18.64 -12.58 25.12
C ASP A 870 18.04 -12.22 26.49
N ALA A 871 18.35 -13.01 27.52
CA ALA A 871 18.02 -12.68 28.90
C ALA A 871 18.98 -11.61 29.43
N VAL A 872 18.45 -10.50 29.95
CA VAL A 872 19.24 -9.37 30.43
C VAL A 872 18.77 -8.87 31.80
N THR A 873 19.71 -8.33 32.56
CA THR A 873 19.44 -7.53 33.77
C THR A 873 20.00 -6.13 33.57
N VAL A 874 19.18 -5.12 33.83
CA VAL A 874 19.51 -3.71 33.64
C VAL A 874 19.53 -3.01 34.99
N PHE A 875 20.55 -2.20 35.23
CA PHE A 875 20.66 -1.32 36.38
C PHE A 875 20.65 0.12 35.89
N GLY A 876 19.70 0.93 36.37
CA GLY A 876 19.55 2.30 35.89
C GLY A 876 18.60 3.15 36.71
N CYS A 877 18.49 4.40 36.31
CA CYS A 877 17.64 5.40 36.94
C CYS A 877 16.39 5.63 36.09
N MET A 878 15.23 5.78 36.73
CA MET A 878 14.04 6.25 36.03
C MET A 878 14.16 7.76 35.80
N GLU A 879 13.96 8.20 34.58
CA GLU A 879 14.05 9.63 34.23
C GLU A 879 12.83 10.42 34.76
N PRO A 880 12.98 11.57 35.41
CA PRO A 880 11.86 12.37 35.92
C PRO A 880 10.86 12.76 34.79
N GLY A 881 9.62 12.26 34.85
CA GLY A 881 8.59 12.46 33.81
C GLY A 881 8.32 11.23 32.92
N ASN A 882 9.14 10.18 33.06
CA ASN A 882 9.08 8.81 32.51
C ASN A 882 8.65 8.62 31.04
N ALA A 883 9.63 8.27 30.20
CA ALA A 883 9.43 7.48 28.97
C ALA A 883 10.36 6.25 28.87
N TYR A 884 11.50 6.20 29.58
CA TYR A 884 12.45 5.07 29.56
C TYR A 884 13.36 5.04 30.81
N LEU A 885 14.12 3.96 30.99
CA LEU A 885 15.14 3.73 32.01
C LEU A 885 16.52 4.14 31.47
N ASP A 886 17.17 5.13 32.08
CA ASP A 886 18.54 5.51 31.73
C ASP A 886 19.52 4.57 32.44
N ALA A 887 20.14 3.68 31.68
CA ALA A 887 20.92 2.57 32.22
C ALA A 887 22.39 2.95 32.46
N LEU A 888 22.89 2.46 33.59
CA LEU A 888 24.31 2.45 33.95
C LEU A 888 24.97 1.18 33.41
N LEU A 889 24.30 0.04 33.59
CA LEU A 889 24.80 -1.28 33.24
C LEU A 889 23.70 -2.14 32.62
N LEU A 890 24.06 -2.89 31.59
CA LEU A 890 23.25 -3.95 31.00
C LEU A 890 24.04 -5.26 31.06
N VAL A 891 23.50 -6.27 31.74
CA VAL A 891 24.17 -7.56 31.91
C VAL A 891 23.42 -8.61 31.09
N LYS A 892 24.07 -9.19 30.08
CA LYS A 892 23.56 -10.38 29.39
C LYS A 892 23.80 -11.61 30.25
N THR A 893 22.78 -12.45 30.36
CA THR A 893 22.74 -13.58 31.29
C THR A 893 22.50 -14.88 30.56
N GLY A 894 23.08 -15.96 31.06
CA GLY A 894 22.94 -17.32 30.56
C GLY A 894 22.60 -18.26 31.71
N GLY A 895 21.30 -18.46 31.96
CA GLY A 895 20.84 -19.14 33.18
C GLY A 895 21.13 -18.28 34.42
N GLU A 896 21.82 -18.85 35.41
CA GLU A 896 22.15 -18.17 36.67
C GLU A 896 23.47 -17.38 36.62
N LYS A 897 24.14 -17.31 35.46
CA LYS A 897 25.44 -16.65 35.28
C LYS A 897 25.35 -15.39 34.44
N ALA A 898 26.04 -14.34 34.87
CA ALA A 898 26.38 -13.20 34.02
C ALA A 898 27.40 -13.63 32.95
N VAL A 899 27.12 -13.31 31.68
CA VAL A 899 27.96 -13.70 30.52
C VAL A 899 28.76 -12.51 30.00
N THR A 900 28.11 -11.36 29.87
CA THR A 900 28.72 -10.14 29.33
C THR A 900 28.10 -8.93 30.01
N VAL A 901 28.93 -7.97 30.40
CA VAL A 901 28.50 -6.70 31.01
C VAL A 901 28.77 -5.57 30.02
N TYR A 902 27.72 -4.88 29.60
CA TYR A 902 27.81 -3.68 28.77
C TYR A 902 27.68 -2.47 29.69
N ARG A 903 28.70 -1.60 29.65
CA ARG A 903 28.80 -0.43 30.50
C ARG A 903 28.36 0.82 29.75
N ARG A 904 27.79 1.76 30.49
CA ARG A 904 27.63 3.13 30.01
C ARG A 904 29.02 3.75 29.79
N ASP A 905 29.18 4.50 28.70
CA ASP A 905 30.37 5.27 28.41
C ASP A 905 29.97 6.68 27.92
N PRO A 906 30.34 7.75 28.64
CA PRO A 906 31.15 7.79 29.87
C PRO A 906 30.41 7.21 31.09
N MET A 907 31.15 6.55 31.99
CA MET A 907 30.60 6.00 33.24
C MET A 907 30.56 7.11 34.31
N PRO A 908 29.38 7.51 34.79
CA PRO A 908 29.23 8.49 35.87
C PRO A 908 29.47 7.82 37.24
N GLU A 909 29.47 8.61 38.31
CA GLU A 909 29.36 8.07 39.67
C GLU A 909 28.10 7.19 39.79
N ILE A 910 28.23 6.06 40.49
CA ILE A 910 27.13 5.12 40.68
C ILE A 910 26.05 5.80 41.53
N GLY A 911 24.94 6.20 40.93
CA GLY A 911 23.85 6.85 41.63
C GLY A 911 22.81 7.44 40.69
N CYS A 912 21.72 7.97 41.27
CA CYS A 912 20.65 8.62 40.54
C CYS A 912 20.47 10.09 40.96
N PRO A 913 20.12 11.00 40.03
CA PRO A 913 19.84 10.79 38.60
C PRO A 913 21.10 10.71 37.74
N VAL A 914 21.02 10.00 36.62
CA VAL A 914 22.09 9.99 35.61
C VAL A 914 21.91 11.19 34.67
N ARG A 915 23.00 11.91 34.38
CA ARG A 915 22.99 12.99 33.38
C ARG A 915 23.33 12.43 32.01
N GLU A 916 22.67 12.93 30.97
CA GLU A 916 23.06 12.65 29.58
C GLU A 916 24.49 13.12 29.32
N PRO A 917 25.30 12.35 28.57
CA PRO A 917 26.67 12.74 28.28
C PRO A 917 26.72 13.95 27.36
N ILE A 918 27.72 14.80 27.57
CA ILE A 918 27.99 15.95 26.70
C ILE A 918 29.15 15.56 25.79
N CYS A 919 28.88 15.45 24.49
CA CYS A 919 29.90 15.09 23.51
C CYS A 919 30.10 16.20 22.46
N PRO A 920 31.16 17.03 22.58
CA PRO A 920 31.55 17.95 21.52
C PRO A 920 31.89 17.24 20.21
N GLU A 921 32.49 16.04 20.31
CA GLU A 921 32.90 15.19 19.18
C GLU A 921 32.57 13.72 19.48
N THR A 922 32.51 12.87 18.44
CA THR A 922 32.15 11.44 18.58
C THR A 922 32.98 10.67 19.61
N ASN A 923 34.26 11.02 19.79
CA ASN A 923 35.18 10.33 20.69
C ASN A 923 35.48 11.10 21.98
N GLN A 924 34.86 12.27 22.16
CA GLN A 924 35.06 13.13 23.32
C GLN A 924 33.73 13.31 24.02
N CYS A 925 33.42 12.42 24.96
CA CYS A 925 32.21 12.45 25.77
C CYS A 925 32.59 12.46 27.24
N TYR A 926 31.97 13.32 28.04
CA TYR A 926 32.14 13.38 29.49
C TYR A 926 30.81 13.49 30.24
#